data_AF-A0AAD1STM2-F1
#
_entry.id   AF-A0AAD1STM2-F1
#
_cell.length_a   1.000
_cell.length_b   1.000
_cell.length_c   1.000
_cell.angle_alpha   90.00
_cell.angle_beta   90.00
_cell.angle_gamma   90.00
#
_symmetry.space_group_name_H-M   'P 1'
#
loop_
_entity.id
_entity.type
_entity.pdbx_description
1 polymer ?
#
loop_
_entity_poly.entity_id
_entity_poly.type
_entity_poly.pdbx_seq_one_letter_code
_entity_poly.pdbx_strand_id
1 'polypeptide(L)'
;MMPVSGWLSVPGVLVVLLAAGVPVQAGLYSADEPLVSLAGSARSLLLGSSSSWLAEFYASWCGHCRNFKETWSALARDVQGNRQLHWRPAVYLCVLDCAEESNSETCSEFGITGYPSMKFFKAFAEKTSDGVRVSGYTVDSLRKQIIDRLEEQKESPPPACPPLEPISTPELDQFFENNSEEYLAVIFEENKMYMGREVALDMLQFEGISVRRVVKDQTDLIEKFKVSSFPTGFLFSKNGSVSRIDPGEETRSSYTNLLRSLPGVEIPLLCPLRLSANTGPKTEAAIVPLTSKVYMADLESALHYSLRVEVGRFHVLEGERLKALSNFVNVVRKYLPARPYLRTLLNSLYVWLRARTRTKVLFDDFEDVLNNKNMDQKAVLSSEENYVGCQGSKPEFRGFPCSLWTLFHMLTVQASEMATQRTVKPAPREVLSAMRGYVKYFFGCRECAEHFERMAQESLRTVRTLDEAIKWLWERHNRVNKRLAGAASEDPDFPKVQWPTPELCPLCQVKTESELVTWDDPNVMHFMKTHFSKDNIADAYLVDEDVLLEKQKKANEKRDKRDVTDQENKEEIKVNEDFSENTFDKKQEEGGKMSSVHKKEPKDRPRHKPTIIKMKPAVPLKQAVQEEILDLDSYGQGLFLSRSLQDSSLHKENRALHPKVLHEPQEADFDEAAVRSRLLKRGVDTQYLMGVVIENGDVNWKGRWVKMLEGGFSRLDISLCVLLYFLSSMCLFAMYLYMSLRKRCLRKRYLFPQA
;
A
#
# COMPACT_ATOMS: atom_id res chain seq x y z
N MET A 1 -69.10 -11.60 -28.77
CA MET A 1 -68.03 -11.10 -29.67
C MET A 1 -67.01 -10.36 -28.81
N MET A 2 -65.73 -10.63 -29.02
CA MET A 2 -64.57 -10.25 -28.19
C MET A 2 -64.43 -8.73 -27.96
N PRO A 3 -63.64 -8.34 -26.94
CA PRO A 3 -62.37 -7.69 -27.29
C PRO A 3 -61.18 -8.29 -26.51
N VAL A 4 -60.07 -8.48 -27.23
CA VAL A 4 -58.79 -8.92 -26.69
C VAL A 4 -57.86 -7.71 -26.70
N SER A 5 -57.48 -7.21 -25.53
CA SER A 5 -56.43 -6.19 -25.38
C SER A 5 -55.15 -6.87 -24.89
N GLY A 6 -54.25 -7.16 -25.82
CA GLY A 6 -52.88 -7.58 -25.53
C GLY A 6 -51.98 -6.37 -25.29
N TRP A 7 -51.50 -6.20 -24.06
CA TRP A 7 -50.42 -5.28 -23.73
C TRP A 7 -49.09 -6.02 -23.92
N LEU A 8 -48.24 -5.46 -24.79
CA LEU A 8 -46.88 -5.91 -25.05
C LEU A 8 -45.97 -5.57 -23.86
N SER A 9 -45.32 -6.60 -23.34
CA SER A 9 -44.24 -6.53 -22.35
C SER A 9 -43.02 -5.80 -22.93
N VAL A 10 -42.49 -4.83 -22.18
CA VAL A 10 -41.16 -4.25 -22.41
C VAL A 10 -40.14 -5.11 -21.66
N PRO A 11 -39.12 -5.70 -22.31
CA PRO A 11 -38.09 -6.41 -21.60
C PRO A 11 -37.10 -5.40 -21.00
N GLY A 12 -37.08 -5.33 -19.67
CA GLY A 12 -36.04 -4.62 -18.91
C GLY A 12 -34.70 -5.31 -19.13
N VAL A 13 -33.73 -4.56 -19.65
CA VAL A 13 -32.35 -5.01 -19.76
C VAL A 13 -31.70 -4.85 -18.38
N LEU A 14 -31.64 -5.94 -17.63
CA LEU A 14 -30.80 -6.06 -16.44
C LEU A 14 -29.33 -6.08 -16.90
N VAL A 15 -28.63 -4.95 -16.82
CA VAL A 15 -27.19 -4.90 -17.03
C VAL A 15 -26.52 -5.46 -15.77
N VAL A 16 -26.32 -6.78 -15.75
CA VAL A 16 -25.40 -7.41 -14.79
C VAL A 16 -23.99 -7.06 -15.27
N LEU A 17 -23.33 -6.14 -14.57
CA LEU A 17 -21.89 -5.96 -14.66
C LEU A 17 -21.22 -7.22 -14.10
N LEU A 18 -21.00 -8.21 -14.96
CA LEU A 18 -20.07 -9.30 -14.68
C LEU A 18 -18.68 -8.69 -14.60
N ALA A 19 -18.25 -8.34 -13.39
CA ALA A 19 -16.84 -8.16 -13.07
C ALA A 19 -16.15 -9.51 -13.20
N ALA A 20 -15.87 -9.93 -14.43
CA ALA A 20 -14.88 -10.96 -14.70
C ALA A 20 -13.52 -10.35 -14.36
N GLY A 21 -13.17 -10.40 -13.08
CA GLY A 21 -11.83 -10.06 -12.62
C GLY A 21 -10.83 -10.93 -13.37
N VAL A 22 -9.94 -10.31 -14.12
CA VAL A 22 -8.76 -10.98 -14.65
C VAL A 22 -7.98 -11.49 -13.42
N PRO A 23 -7.61 -12.78 -13.35
CA PRO A 23 -6.83 -13.29 -12.23
C PRO A 23 -5.42 -12.71 -12.33
N VAL A 24 -5.22 -11.57 -11.68
CA VAL A 24 -3.89 -10.99 -11.45
C VAL A 24 -3.45 -11.49 -10.08
N GLN A 25 -2.33 -12.20 -10.05
CA GLN A 25 -1.67 -12.58 -8.81
C GLN A 25 -1.38 -11.31 -8.01
N ALA A 26 -2.03 -11.17 -6.85
CA ALA A 26 -1.92 -9.99 -6.02
C ALA A 26 -0.92 -10.27 -4.91
N GLY A 27 0.38 -10.09 -5.19
CA GLY A 27 1.46 -10.20 -4.21
C GLY A 27 1.37 -11.47 -3.35
N LEU A 28 0.89 -11.31 -2.11
CA LEU A 28 0.74 -12.37 -1.10
C LEU A 28 -0.41 -13.36 -1.35
N TYR A 29 -1.39 -13.00 -2.17
CA TYR A 29 -2.63 -13.75 -2.38
C TYR A 29 -2.65 -14.41 -3.77
N SER A 30 -3.05 -15.68 -3.81
CA SER A 30 -3.14 -16.43 -5.06
C SER A 30 -4.50 -16.27 -5.74
N ALA A 31 -4.53 -16.48 -7.06
CA ALA A 31 -5.73 -16.28 -7.86
C ALA A 31 -6.86 -17.28 -7.57
N ASP A 32 -6.55 -18.42 -6.94
CA ASP A 32 -7.53 -19.45 -6.55
C ASP A 32 -8.26 -19.11 -5.24
N GLU A 33 -7.76 -18.15 -4.46
CA GLU A 33 -8.45 -17.70 -3.26
C GLU A 33 -9.72 -16.92 -3.64
N PRO A 34 -10.81 -17.04 -2.87
CA PRO A 34 -12.07 -16.34 -3.16
C PRO A 34 -11.97 -14.86 -2.76
N LEU A 35 -10.99 -14.14 -3.31
CA LEU A 35 -10.69 -12.73 -3.07
C LEU A 35 -10.66 -11.97 -4.39
N VAL A 36 -11.06 -10.70 -4.38
CA VAL A 36 -10.98 -9.82 -5.56
C VAL A 36 -9.73 -8.95 -5.46
N SER A 37 -8.86 -8.96 -6.48
CA SER A 37 -7.74 -8.02 -6.59
C SER A 37 -8.23 -6.66 -7.07
N LEU A 38 -7.86 -5.59 -6.37
CA LEU A 38 -8.22 -4.21 -6.71
C LEU A 38 -7.19 -3.50 -7.59
N ALA A 39 -6.09 -4.18 -7.97
CA ALA A 39 -5.01 -3.57 -8.74
C ALA A 39 -5.54 -2.99 -10.06
N GLY A 40 -5.32 -1.69 -10.28
CA GLY A 40 -5.79 -0.96 -11.46
C GLY A 40 -7.31 -0.76 -11.58
N SER A 41 -8.12 -1.24 -10.61
CA SER A 41 -9.59 -1.27 -10.71
C SER A 41 -10.31 -0.86 -9.41
N ALA A 42 -9.56 -0.45 -8.38
CA ALA A 42 -10.08 -0.14 -7.05
C ALA A 42 -11.29 0.81 -7.06
N ARG A 43 -11.20 1.94 -7.77
CA ARG A 43 -12.30 2.93 -7.83
C ARG A 43 -13.55 2.35 -8.50
N SER A 44 -13.39 1.70 -9.65
CA SER A 44 -14.50 1.14 -10.42
C SER A 44 -15.21 -0.01 -9.74
N LEU A 45 -14.53 -0.74 -8.84
CA LEU A 45 -15.11 -1.86 -8.11
C LEU A 45 -15.74 -1.40 -6.80
N LEU A 46 -15.07 -0.52 -6.04
CA LEU A 46 -15.51 -0.13 -4.71
C LEU A 46 -16.57 0.97 -4.72
N LEU A 47 -16.57 1.85 -5.72
CA LEU A 47 -17.47 3.01 -5.79
C LEU A 47 -18.63 2.75 -6.78
N GLY A 48 -19.83 3.20 -6.44
CA GLY A 48 -21.05 3.02 -7.24
C GLY A 48 -21.53 1.56 -7.35
N SER A 49 -20.91 0.64 -6.62
CA SER A 49 -21.26 -0.78 -6.62
C SER A 49 -22.58 -1.04 -5.88
N SER A 50 -23.44 -1.89 -6.42
CA SER A 50 -24.64 -2.37 -5.72
C SER A 50 -24.35 -3.31 -4.54
N SER A 51 -23.12 -3.79 -4.43
CA SER A 51 -22.63 -4.67 -3.38
C SER A 51 -21.81 -3.89 -2.35
N SER A 52 -21.79 -4.37 -1.11
CA SER A 52 -20.81 -3.92 -0.11
C SER A 52 -19.45 -4.59 -0.34
N TRP A 53 -18.39 -3.95 0.12
CA TRP A 53 -17.02 -4.45 -0.02
C TRP A 53 -16.25 -4.30 1.28
N LEU A 54 -15.52 -5.33 1.67
CA LEU A 54 -14.50 -5.23 2.69
C LEU A 54 -13.13 -5.40 2.03
N ALA A 55 -12.32 -4.34 2.05
CA ALA A 55 -11.02 -4.27 1.40
C ALA A 55 -9.88 -4.29 2.41
N GLU A 56 -8.90 -5.18 2.20
CA GLU A 56 -7.61 -5.13 2.88
C GLU A 56 -6.59 -4.38 2.00
N PHE A 57 -6.04 -3.30 2.54
CA PHE A 57 -4.90 -2.58 1.99
C PHE A 57 -3.65 -3.02 2.75
N TYR A 58 -2.75 -3.72 2.07
CA TYR A 58 -1.58 -4.34 2.68
C TYR A 58 -0.29 -3.93 1.96
N ALA A 59 0.86 -4.37 2.48
CA ALA A 59 2.12 -4.28 1.75
C ALA A 59 2.78 -5.66 1.79
N SER A 60 3.14 -6.23 0.64
CA SER A 60 3.66 -7.60 0.56
C SER A 60 4.91 -7.83 1.41
N TRP A 61 5.82 -6.87 1.51
CA TRP A 61 7.01 -6.94 2.36
C TRP A 61 6.72 -6.80 3.87
N CYS A 62 5.52 -6.40 4.27
CA CYS A 62 5.18 -6.13 5.67
C CYS A 62 5.00 -7.43 6.46
N GLY A 63 5.86 -7.67 7.47
CA GLY A 63 5.78 -8.88 8.28
C GLY A 63 4.45 -9.09 9.00
N HIS A 64 3.78 -8.01 9.43
CA HIS A 64 2.44 -8.12 10.04
C HIS A 64 1.37 -8.52 9.00
N CYS A 65 1.39 -7.93 7.80
CA CYS A 65 0.49 -8.32 6.71
C CYS A 65 0.64 -9.80 6.36
N ARG A 66 1.88 -10.29 6.32
CA ARG A 66 2.18 -11.70 6.01
C ARG A 66 1.66 -12.66 7.07
N ASN A 67 1.74 -12.30 8.35
CA ASN A 67 1.12 -13.08 9.41
C ASN A 67 -0.42 -13.02 9.34
N PHE A 68 -0.97 -11.86 8.97
CA PHE A 68 -2.42 -11.66 8.88
C PHE A 68 -3.07 -12.33 7.65
N LYS A 69 -2.29 -12.56 6.59
CA LYS A 69 -2.72 -13.20 5.33
C LYS A 69 -3.53 -14.48 5.55
N GLU A 70 -3.10 -15.36 6.46
CA GLU A 70 -3.82 -16.61 6.73
C GLU A 70 -5.21 -16.37 7.36
N THR A 71 -5.34 -15.38 8.24
CA THR A 71 -6.64 -14.98 8.79
C THR A 71 -7.55 -14.43 7.71
N TRP A 72 -7.04 -13.56 6.84
CA TRP A 72 -7.83 -12.98 5.75
C TRP A 72 -8.31 -14.04 4.75
N SER A 73 -7.40 -14.95 4.38
CA SER A 73 -7.71 -16.09 3.51
C SER A 73 -8.77 -17.02 4.14
N ALA A 74 -8.67 -17.25 5.46
CA ALA A 74 -9.64 -18.04 6.20
C ALA A 74 -11.02 -17.36 6.27
N LEU A 75 -11.07 -16.05 6.48
CA LEU A 75 -12.31 -15.27 6.40
C LEU A 75 -12.94 -15.38 5.00
N ALA A 76 -12.14 -15.25 3.95
CA ALA A 76 -12.62 -15.37 2.57
C ALA A 76 -13.23 -16.75 2.29
N ARG A 77 -12.62 -17.83 2.79
CA ARG A 77 -13.23 -19.17 2.71
C ARG A 77 -14.51 -19.26 3.55
N ASP A 78 -14.51 -18.72 4.76
CA ASP A 78 -15.65 -18.75 5.69
C ASP A 78 -16.90 -18.04 5.16
N VAL A 79 -16.74 -16.92 4.43
CA VAL A 79 -17.88 -16.10 3.95
C VAL A 79 -18.07 -16.14 2.43
N GLN A 80 -17.11 -16.67 1.65
CA GLN A 80 -17.14 -16.66 0.18
C GLN A 80 -16.76 -17.98 -0.50
N GLY A 81 -16.35 -19.02 0.24
CA GLY A 81 -15.86 -20.23 -0.41
C GLY A 81 -15.69 -21.46 0.46
N ASN A 82 -16.67 -22.36 0.36
CA ASN A 82 -16.46 -23.69 -0.20
C ASN A 82 -17.77 -24.15 -0.90
N ARG A 83 -17.83 -23.97 -2.23
CA ARG A 83 -18.87 -24.42 -3.20
C ARG A 83 -20.35 -24.05 -2.96
N GLN A 84 -20.78 -23.60 -1.77
CA GLN A 84 -22.20 -23.34 -1.44
C GLN A 84 -22.45 -22.27 -0.36
N LEU A 85 -21.40 -21.75 0.32
CA LEU A 85 -21.50 -20.70 1.35
C LEU A 85 -20.97 -19.39 0.76
N HIS A 86 -21.87 -18.49 0.39
CA HIS A 86 -21.49 -17.29 -0.35
C HIS A 86 -22.35 -16.10 0.09
N TRP A 87 -21.74 -15.19 0.85
CA TRP A 87 -22.35 -13.89 1.16
C TRP A 87 -22.35 -12.95 -0.06
N ARG A 88 -21.98 -13.44 -1.24
CA ARG A 88 -22.03 -12.74 -2.52
C ARG A 88 -23.42 -12.90 -3.14
N PRO A 89 -23.98 -11.87 -3.78
CA PRO A 89 -23.36 -10.57 -4.07
C PRO A 89 -23.63 -9.50 -3.00
N ALA A 90 -24.08 -9.85 -1.79
CA ALA A 90 -24.31 -8.84 -0.74
C ALA A 90 -22.99 -8.18 -0.29
N VAL A 91 -21.94 -8.98 -0.08
CA VAL A 91 -20.60 -8.48 0.28
C VAL A 91 -19.46 -9.23 -0.41
N TYR A 92 -18.48 -8.46 -0.89
CA TYR A 92 -17.24 -8.96 -1.48
C TYR A 92 -16.03 -8.68 -0.56
N LEU A 93 -15.03 -9.57 -0.60
CA LEU A 93 -13.76 -9.38 0.08
C LEU A 93 -12.71 -9.13 -0.99
N CYS A 94 -11.83 -8.16 -0.75
CA CYS A 94 -10.87 -7.73 -1.74
C CYS A 94 -9.55 -7.29 -1.11
N VAL A 95 -8.51 -7.25 -1.93
CA VAL A 95 -7.14 -6.94 -1.50
C VAL A 95 -6.48 -5.96 -2.47
N LEU A 96 -5.65 -5.06 -1.92
CA LEU A 96 -4.78 -4.18 -2.69
C LEU A 96 -3.38 -4.16 -2.08
N ASP A 97 -2.37 -4.55 -2.87
CA ASP A 97 -0.97 -4.43 -2.45
C ASP A 97 -0.47 -3.01 -2.67
N CYS A 98 -0.35 -2.24 -1.59
CA CYS A 98 0.19 -0.90 -1.58
C CYS A 98 1.73 -0.86 -1.54
N ALA A 99 2.41 -2.02 -1.55
CA ALA A 99 3.86 -2.05 -1.70
C ALA A 99 4.30 -1.67 -3.12
N GLU A 100 3.47 -2.00 -4.11
CA GLU A 100 3.73 -1.67 -5.51
C GLU A 100 3.61 -0.17 -5.74
N GLU A 101 4.64 0.45 -6.31
CA GLU A 101 4.68 1.90 -6.58
C GLU A 101 3.47 2.34 -7.45
N SER A 102 3.03 1.49 -8.39
CA SER A 102 1.84 1.75 -9.23
C SER A 102 0.54 1.88 -8.45
N ASN A 103 0.48 1.33 -7.23
CA ASN A 103 -0.69 1.40 -6.35
C ASN A 103 -0.56 2.51 -5.29
N SER A 104 0.59 3.18 -5.18
CA SER A 104 0.88 4.18 -4.14
C SER A 104 -0.14 5.32 -4.14
N GLU A 105 -0.42 5.91 -5.32
CA GLU A 105 -1.40 6.98 -5.48
C GLU A 105 -2.80 6.51 -5.06
N THR A 106 -3.24 5.34 -5.54
CA THR A 106 -4.53 4.76 -5.16
C THR A 106 -4.62 4.58 -3.65
N CYS A 107 -3.62 3.97 -3.01
CA CYS A 107 -3.62 3.79 -1.56
C CYS A 107 -3.64 5.12 -0.79
N SER A 108 -2.98 6.16 -1.32
CA SER A 108 -3.05 7.51 -0.75
C SER A 108 -4.44 8.13 -0.89
N GLU A 109 -5.09 8.03 -2.07
CA GLU A 109 -6.47 8.48 -2.30
C GLU A 109 -7.49 7.81 -1.37
N PHE A 110 -7.28 6.52 -1.07
CA PHE A 110 -8.08 5.79 -0.09
C PHE A 110 -7.70 6.10 1.37
N GLY A 111 -6.79 7.04 1.62
CA GLY A 111 -6.42 7.50 2.96
C GLY A 111 -5.72 6.42 3.79
N ILE A 112 -5.02 5.49 3.15
CA ILE A 112 -4.28 4.44 3.84
C ILE A 112 -3.01 5.04 4.40
N THR A 113 -2.76 4.87 5.70
CA THR A 113 -1.62 5.48 6.42
C THR A 113 -0.75 4.45 7.13
N GLY A 114 -1.07 3.16 6.99
CA GLY A 114 -0.44 2.05 7.67
C GLY A 114 -0.95 0.71 7.13
N TYR A 115 -0.15 -0.34 7.29
CA TYR A 115 -0.50 -1.68 6.81
C TYR A 115 -0.50 -2.74 7.94
N PRO A 116 -1.39 -3.75 7.87
CA PRO A 116 -2.57 -3.77 7.02
C PRO A 116 -3.62 -2.74 7.50
N SER A 117 -4.47 -2.28 6.60
CA SER A 117 -5.65 -1.47 6.92
C SER A 117 -6.88 -2.08 6.25
N MET A 118 -7.95 -2.30 7.01
CA MET A 118 -9.21 -2.82 6.48
C MET A 118 -10.23 -1.69 6.39
N LYS A 119 -10.89 -1.56 5.24
CA LYS A 119 -11.99 -0.62 5.04
C LYS A 119 -13.22 -1.29 4.48
N PHE A 120 -14.37 -1.00 5.06
CA PHE A 120 -15.67 -1.41 4.58
C PHE A 120 -16.30 -0.28 3.76
N PHE A 121 -16.73 -0.60 2.55
CA PHE A 121 -17.48 0.27 1.66
C PHE A 121 -18.91 -0.26 1.58
N LYS A 122 -19.87 0.59 1.95
CA LYS A 122 -21.29 0.28 1.80
C LYS A 122 -21.68 0.19 0.33
N ALA A 123 -22.83 -0.42 0.05
CA ALA A 123 -23.41 -0.36 -1.28
C ALA A 123 -23.62 1.12 -1.70
N PHE A 124 -23.37 1.40 -2.97
CA PHE A 124 -23.50 2.70 -3.61
C PHE A 124 -22.61 3.79 -3.00
N ALA A 125 -21.47 3.42 -2.38
CA ALA A 125 -20.47 4.39 -1.93
C ALA A 125 -19.99 5.28 -3.11
N GLU A 126 -19.90 6.59 -2.91
CA GLU A 126 -19.59 7.53 -3.99
C GLU A 126 -18.12 7.98 -3.96
N LYS A 127 -17.54 8.04 -2.76
CA LYS A 127 -16.22 8.63 -2.51
C LYS A 127 -15.31 7.65 -1.78
N THR A 128 -14.01 7.80 -1.98
CA THR A 128 -12.99 6.99 -1.27
C THR A 128 -13.03 7.22 0.25
N SER A 129 -13.51 8.39 0.69
CA SER A 129 -13.73 8.75 2.10
C SER A 129 -14.88 7.98 2.76
N ASP A 130 -15.80 7.41 1.97
CA ASP A 130 -16.95 6.66 2.49
C ASP A 130 -16.54 5.29 3.05
N GLY A 131 -15.32 4.84 2.75
CA GLY A 131 -14.74 3.62 3.29
C GLY A 131 -14.44 3.77 4.79
N VAL A 132 -15.19 3.05 5.62
CA VAL A 132 -15.09 3.06 7.08
C VAL A 132 -14.03 2.05 7.53
N ARG A 133 -13.11 2.46 8.41
CA ARG A 133 -12.08 1.56 8.94
C ARG A 133 -12.70 0.45 9.79
N VAL A 134 -12.31 -0.78 9.53
CA VAL A 134 -12.68 -1.96 10.32
C VAL A 134 -11.54 -2.32 11.26
N SER A 135 -11.88 -2.70 12.49
CA SER A 135 -10.96 -3.23 13.50
C SER A 135 -11.22 -4.72 13.74
N GLY A 136 -10.21 -5.43 14.23
CA GLY A 136 -10.26 -6.88 14.46
C GLY A 136 -9.27 -7.62 13.56
N TYR A 137 -8.67 -8.68 14.09
CA TYR A 137 -7.66 -9.49 13.39
C TYR A 137 -7.94 -10.99 13.50
N THR A 138 -9.17 -11.37 13.81
CA THR A 138 -9.64 -12.76 13.86
C THR A 138 -10.81 -12.93 12.90
N VAL A 139 -11.01 -14.15 12.39
CA VAL A 139 -12.12 -14.45 11.47
C VAL A 139 -13.47 -14.08 12.08
N ASP A 140 -13.71 -14.48 13.34
CA ASP A 140 -14.95 -14.18 14.06
C ASP A 140 -15.19 -12.66 14.23
N SER A 141 -14.16 -11.91 14.65
CA SER A 141 -14.28 -10.46 14.81
C SER A 141 -14.57 -9.76 13.49
N LEU A 142 -13.91 -10.17 12.40
CA LEU A 142 -14.11 -9.57 11.08
C LEU A 142 -15.48 -9.90 10.51
N ARG A 143 -15.94 -11.14 10.70
CA ARG A 143 -17.27 -11.59 10.29
C ARG A 143 -18.37 -10.78 10.98
N LYS A 144 -18.26 -10.58 12.30
CA LYS A 144 -19.21 -9.75 13.07
C LYS A 144 -19.20 -8.31 12.59
N GLN A 145 -18.03 -7.74 12.33
CA GLN A 145 -17.90 -6.39 11.78
C GLN A 145 -18.53 -6.26 10.39
N ILE A 146 -18.45 -7.27 9.53
CA ILE A 146 -19.17 -7.26 8.25
C ILE A 146 -20.68 -7.20 8.49
N ILE A 147 -21.21 -8.04 9.38
CA ILE A 147 -22.63 -8.08 9.72
C ILE A 147 -23.10 -6.73 10.27
N ASP A 148 -22.39 -6.17 11.25
CA ASP A 148 -22.73 -4.89 11.87
C ASP A 148 -22.78 -3.76 10.83
N ARG A 149 -21.81 -3.75 9.89
CA ARG A 149 -21.76 -2.75 8.80
C ARG A 149 -22.82 -2.95 7.73
N LEU A 150 -23.34 -4.17 7.55
CA LEU A 150 -24.50 -4.41 6.69
C LEU A 150 -25.78 -3.90 7.36
N GLU A 151 -25.96 -4.16 8.66
CA GLU A 151 -27.13 -3.69 9.43
C GLU A 151 -27.23 -2.16 9.56
N GLU A 152 -26.09 -1.46 9.58
CA GLU A 152 -26.05 0.00 9.60
C GLU A 152 -26.64 0.64 8.32
N GLN A 153 -26.74 -0.11 7.20
CA GLN A 153 -27.19 0.39 5.89
C GLN A 153 -28.72 0.42 5.73
N LYS A 154 -29.47 0.98 6.68
CA LYS A 154 -30.95 0.94 6.68
C LYS A 154 -31.62 1.55 5.45
N GLU A 155 -31.05 2.63 4.92
CA GLU A 155 -31.65 3.39 3.79
C GLU A 155 -31.27 2.83 2.42
N SER A 156 -30.15 2.10 2.33
CA SER A 156 -29.58 1.63 1.07
C SER A 156 -28.82 0.31 1.25
N PRO A 157 -29.48 -0.75 1.75
CA PRO A 157 -28.83 -2.05 1.88
C PRO A 157 -28.47 -2.59 0.49
N PRO A 158 -27.45 -3.46 0.37
CA PRO A 158 -27.20 -4.16 -0.87
C PRO A 158 -28.47 -4.89 -1.32
N PRO A 159 -28.91 -4.80 -2.59
CA PRO A 159 -30.19 -5.37 -3.03
C PRO A 159 -30.34 -6.88 -2.81
N ALA A 160 -29.22 -7.60 -2.78
CA ALA A 160 -29.21 -9.02 -2.50
C ALA A 160 -29.21 -9.34 -1.00
N CYS A 161 -28.85 -8.41 -0.12
CA CYS A 161 -28.72 -8.69 1.31
C CYS A 161 -30.09 -9.04 1.91
N PRO A 162 -30.24 -10.18 2.62
CA PRO A 162 -31.46 -10.47 3.34
C PRO A 162 -31.64 -9.49 4.52
N PRO A 163 -32.87 -9.29 5.01
CA PRO A 163 -33.11 -8.63 6.28
C PRO A 163 -32.33 -9.31 7.41
N LEU A 164 -31.56 -8.52 8.16
CA LEU A 164 -30.70 -8.97 9.26
C LEU A 164 -31.26 -8.56 10.62
N GLU A 165 -32.18 -7.59 10.63
CA GLU A 165 -32.93 -7.14 11.78
C GLU A 165 -33.87 -8.23 12.33
N PRO A 166 -34.25 -8.16 13.61
CA PRO A 166 -35.21 -9.11 14.18
C PRO A 166 -36.59 -8.99 13.52
N ILE A 167 -37.16 -10.14 13.12
CA ILE A 167 -38.49 -10.20 12.50
C ILE A 167 -39.57 -9.74 13.48
N SER A 168 -40.53 -8.98 12.98
CA SER A 168 -41.70 -8.57 13.78
C SER A 168 -42.82 -9.62 13.72
N THR A 169 -43.67 -9.65 14.74
CA THR A 169 -44.83 -10.56 14.78
C THR A 169 -45.76 -10.41 13.56
N PRO A 170 -46.11 -9.20 13.10
CA PRO A 170 -46.90 -9.04 11.87
C PRO A 170 -46.20 -9.58 10.61
N GLU A 171 -44.89 -9.37 10.48
CA GLU A 171 -44.13 -9.90 9.35
C GLU A 171 -44.10 -11.43 9.36
N LEU A 172 -43.95 -12.04 10.54
CA LEU A 172 -43.98 -13.50 10.69
C LEU A 172 -45.34 -14.09 10.28
N ASP A 173 -46.43 -13.49 10.76
CA ASP A 173 -47.79 -13.98 10.49
C ASP A 173 -48.19 -13.83 9.01
N GLN A 174 -47.69 -12.79 8.32
CA GLN A 174 -47.99 -12.50 6.91
C GLN A 174 -46.90 -12.96 5.94
N PHE A 175 -45.88 -13.68 6.41
CA PHE A 175 -44.68 -13.97 5.62
C PHE A 175 -45.00 -14.61 4.26
N PHE A 176 -45.77 -15.70 4.26
CA PHE A 176 -46.11 -16.45 3.03
C PHE A 176 -47.17 -15.79 2.16
N GLU A 177 -47.83 -14.72 2.63
CA GLU A 177 -48.70 -13.87 1.81
C GLU A 177 -47.87 -12.92 0.94
N ASN A 178 -46.73 -12.47 1.48
CA ASN A 178 -45.86 -11.48 0.85
C ASN A 178 -44.65 -12.07 0.12
N ASN A 179 -44.30 -13.32 0.42
CA ASN A 179 -43.10 -13.99 -0.09
C ASN A 179 -43.47 -15.29 -0.82
N SER A 180 -42.63 -15.68 -1.78
CA SER A 180 -42.90 -16.82 -2.67
C SER A 180 -42.31 -18.14 -2.16
N GLU A 181 -41.41 -18.05 -1.19
CA GLU A 181 -40.57 -19.11 -0.64
C GLU A 181 -41.40 -20.24 -0.02
N GLU A 182 -40.86 -21.46 -0.09
CA GLU A 182 -41.49 -22.66 0.46
C GLU A 182 -41.26 -22.74 1.97
N TYR A 183 -40.11 -22.26 2.45
CA TYR A 183 -39.70 -22.32 3.84
C TYR A 183 -39.31 -20.95 4.41
N LEU A 184 -39.62 -20.76 5.69
CA LEU A 184 -39.07 -19.72 6.54
C LEU A 184 -38.42 -20.37 7.77
N ALA A 185 -37.11 -20.20 7.91
CA ALA A 185 -36.40 -20.58 9.13
C ALA A 185 -36.28 -19.37 10.07
N VAL A 186 -36.74 -19.52 11.31
CA VAL A 186 -36.66 -18.47 12.34
C VAL A 186 -35.75 -18.94 13.47
N ILE A 187 -34.62 -18.26 13.65
CA ILE A 187 -33.62 -18.59 14.69
C ILE A 187 -33.81 -17.65 15.88
N PHE A 188 -34.17 -18.22 17.02
CA PHE A 188 -34.27 -17.51 18.29
C PHE A 188 -32.89 -17.49 18.95
N GLU A 189 -32.41 -16.31 19.33
CA GLU A 189 -31.07 -16.15 19.90
C GLU A 189 -31.00 -15.02 20.93
N GLU A 190 -29.89 -14.95 21.68
CA GLU A 190 -29.63 -13.81 22.56
C GLU A 190 -29.20 -12.57 21.76
N ASN A 191 -29.47 -11.37 22.28
CA ASN A 191 -29.18 -10.11 21.58
C ASN A 191 -27.73 -9.97 21.10
N LYS A 192 -26.77 -10.55 21.84
CA LYS A 192 -25.34 -10.50 21.54
C LYS A 192 -24.88 -11.57 20.53
N MET A 193 -25.73 -12.56 20.23
CA MET A 193 -25.42 -13.63 19.29
C MET A 193 -25.59 -13.15 17.85
N TYR A 194 -24.85 -13.78 16.93
CA TYR A 194 -24.85 -13.48 15.49
C TYR A 194 -25.37 -14.64 14.65
N MET A 195 -25.78 -15.75 15.26
CA MET A 195 -26.07 -17.00 14.57
C MET A 195 -27.20 -16.84 13.55
N GLY A 196 -28.28 -16.15 13.92
CA GLY A 196 -29.39 -15.88 13.00
C GLY A 196 -28.95 -15.10 11.75
N ARG A 197 -28.08 -14.09 11.94
CA ARG A 197 -27.57 -13.23 10.85
C ARG A 197 -26.55 -13.97 9.98
N GLU A 198 -25.67 -14.74 10.62
CA GLU A 198 -24.69 -15.58 9.92
C GLU A 198 -25.39 -16.62 9.03
N VAL A 199 -26.39 -17.35 9.57
CA VAL A 199 -27.15 -18.34 8.80
C VAL A 199 -27.99 -17.68 7.71
N ALA A 200 -28.55 -16.49 7.95
CA ALA A 200 -29.27 -15.76 6.91
C ALA A 200 -28.38 -15.38 5.73
N LEU A 201 -27.16 -14.91 6.00
CA LEU A 201 -26.19 -14.61 4.94
C LEU A 201 -25.63 -15.87 4.27
N ASP A 202 -25.53 -16.99 4.99
CA ASP A 202 -25.13 -18.28 4.41
C ASP A 202 -26.17 -18.82 3.43
N MET A 203 -27.45 -18.64 3.76
CA MET A 203 -28.58 -19.09 2.94
C MET A 203 -28.94 -18.10 1.82
N LEU A 204 -28.23 -16.96 1.71
CA LEU A 204 -28.47 -15.90 0.73
C LEU A 204 -28.66 -16.39 -0.71
N GLN A 205 -27.85 -17.34 -1.16
CA GLN A 205 -27.86 -17.81 -2.55
C GLN A 205 -28.88 -18.91 -2.84
N PHE A 206 -29.60 -19.37 -1.82
CA PHE A 206 -30.56 -20.46 -1.97
C PHE A 206 -31.94 -19.88 -2.22
N GLU A 207 -32.60 -20.38 -3.27
CA GLU A 207 -34.02 -20.13 -3.48
C GLU A 207 -34.86 -21.13 -2.70
N GLY A 208 -36.15 -20.83 -2.51
CA GLY A 208 -37.09 -21.69 -1.80
C GLY A 208 -37.05 -21.57 -0.27
N ILE A 209 -36.10 -20.81 0.30
CA ILE A 209 -36.01 -20.57 1.74
C ILE A 209 -35.63 -19.13 2.06
N SER A 210 -36.22 -18.61 3.12
CA SER A 210 -35.81 -17.37 3.79
C SER A 210 -35.41 -17.67 5.24
N VAL A 211 -34.46 -16.89 5.77
CA VAL A 211 -34.03 -17.00 7.17
C VAL A 211 -34.25 -15.67 7.87
N ARG A 212 -34.76 -15.72 9.11
CA ARG A 212 -34.99 -14.59 9.99
C ARG A 212 -34.51 -14.90 11.40
N ARG A 213 -34.31 -13.86 12.20
CA ARG A 213 -33.93 -13.98 13.61
C ARG A 213 -35.00 -13.40 14.53
N VAL A 214 -35.12 -13.97 15.72
CA VAL A 214 -35.86 -13.38 16.84
C VAL A 214 -34.89 -13.24 18.00
N VAL A 215 -34.89 -12.08 18.65
CA VAL A 215 -34.04 -11.84 19.82
C VAL A 215 -34.81 -12.07 21.11
N LYS A 216 -34.11 -12.47 22.17
CA LYS A 216 -34.66 -12.77 23.49
C LYS A 216 -35.59 -11.68 24.07
N ASP A 217 -35.37 -10.42 23.73
CA ASP A 217 -36.18 -9.30 24.21
C ASP A 217 -37.58 -9.21 23.57
N GLN A 218 -37.85 -9.97 22.50
CA GLN A 218 -39.16 -10.06 21.84
C GLN A 218 -40.07 -11.08 22.56
N THR A 219 -40.50 -10.70 23.77
CA THR A 219 -41.22 -11.61 24.69
C THR A 219 -42.49 -12.22 24.09
N ASP A 220 -43.16 -11.51 23.20
CA ASP A 220 -44.37 -11.95 22.50
C ASP A 220 -44.12 -13.22 21.66
N LEU A 221 -43.04 -13.25 20.88
CA LEU A 221 -42.67 -14.42 20.09
C LEU A 221 -42.07 -15.54 20.96
N ILE A 222 -41.28 -15.19 21.99
CA ILE A 222 -40.72 -16.16 22.92
C ILE A 222 -41.81 -16.94 23.65
N GLU A 223 -42.84 -16.25 24.14
CA GLU A 223 -43.98 -16.87 24.82
C GLU A 223 -44.85 -17.69 23.85
N LYS A 224 -45.13 -17.16 22.64
CA LYS A 224 -45.92 -17.84 21.59
C LYS A 224 -45.33 -19.21 21.23
N PHE A 225 -44.00 -19.30 21.08
CA PHE A 225 -43.30 -20.54 20.71
C PHE A 225 -42.71 -21.30 21.90
N LYS A 226 -42.92 -20.83 23.14
CA LYS A 226 -42.44 -21.44 24.39
C LYS A 226 -40.92 -21.71 24.37
N VAL A 227 -40.15 -20.75 23.88
CA VAL A 227 -38.69 -20.87 23.76
C VAL A 227 -38.04 -20.62 25.12
N SER A 228 -37.30 -21.60 25.64
CA SER A 228 -36.62 -21.53 26.95
C SER A 228 -35.10 -21.63 26.88
N SER A 229 -34.55 -22.03 25.73
CA SER A 229 -33.12 -22.16 25.45
C SER A 229 -32.73 -21.33 24.24
N PHE A 230 -31.49 -20.84 24.21
CA PHE A 230 -30.95 -20.08 23.09
C PHE A 230 -29.56 -20.62 22.72
N PRO A 231 -29.24 -20.78 21.43
CA PRO A 231 -30.14 -20.57 20.29
C PRO A 231 -31.18 -21.71 20.15
N THR A 232 -32.26 -21.48 19.41
CA THR A 232 -33.23 -22.52 19.01
C THR A 232 -33.94 -22.08 17.74
N GLY A 233 -34.05 -22.96 16.74
CA GLY A 233 -34.71 -22.64 15.47
C GLY A 233 -36.06 -23.32 15.27
N PHE A 234 -36.94 -22.64 14.52
CA PHE A 234 -38.20 -23.19 14.03
C PHE A 234 -38.27 -23.05 12.51
N LEU A 235 -38.78 -24.09 11.84
CA LEU A 235 -39.03 -24.13 10.41
C LEU A 235 -40.54 -24.02 10.16
N PHE A 236 -40.92 -22.98 9.44
CA PHE A 236 -42.26 -22.74 8.94
C PHE A 236 -42.30 -23.15 7.47
N SER A 237 -43.32 -23.87 7.06
CA SER A 237 -43.54 -24.23 5.66
C SER A 237 -44.78 -23.53 5.12
N LYS A 238 -44.80 -23.28 3.81
CA LYS A 238 -45.92 -22.62 3.11
C LYS A 238 -47.27 -23.34 3.28
N ASN A 239 -47.24 -24.65 3.53
CA ASN A 239 -48.42 -25.46 3.85
C ASN A 239 -49.00 -25.22 5.26
N GLY A 240 -48.42 -24.30 6.05
CA GLY A 240 -48.86 -23.96 7.41
C GLY A 240 -48.25 -24.82 8.51
N SER A 241 -47.39 -25.80 8.20
CA SER A 241 -46.69 -26.59 9.21
C SER A 241 -45.57 -25.80 9.88
N VAL A 242 -45.44 -25.99 11.20
CA VAL A 242 -44.37 -25.42 12.02
C VAL A 242 -43.70 -26.54 12.80
N SER A 243 -42.39 -26.64 12.69
CA SER A 243 -41.60 -27.67 13.38
C SER A 243 -40.34 -27.07 14.02
N ARG A 244 -39.88 -27.63 15.12
CA ARG A 244 -38.59 -27.26 15.70
C ARG A 244 -37.47 -27.82 14.82
N ILE A 245 -36.45 -27.01 14.54
CA ILE A 245 -35.23 -27.45 13.85
C ILE A 245 -34.37 -28.20 14.87
N ASP A 246 -33.98 -29.43 14.54
CA ASP A 246 -33.01 -30.21 15.32
C ASP A 246 -31.71 -30.33 14.51
N PRO A 247 -30.75 -29.41 14.71
CA PRO A 247 -29.47 -29.42 13.99
C PRO A 247 -28.48 -30.45 14.55
N GLY A 248 -28.83 -31.21 15.60
CA GLY A 248 -27.93 -32.08 16.35
C GLY A 248 -27.00 -31.30 17.30
N GLU A 249 -26.23 -30.36 16.75
CA GLU A 249 -25.48 -29.38 17.53
C GLU A 249 -25.96 -27.96 17.20
N GLU A 250 -26.19 -27.14 18.22
CA GLU A 250 -26.66 -25.75 18.10
C GLU A 250 -25.54 -24.82 17.58
N THR A 251 -25.11 -25.03 16.33
CA THR A 251 -24.01 -24.30 15.67
C THR A 251 -24.44 -23.76 14.31
N ARG A 252 -23.83 -22.63 13.87
CA ARG A 252 -24.04 -22.04 12.53
C ARG A 252 -23.97 -23.09 11.42
N SER A 253 -22.91 -23.91 11.41
CA SER A 253 -22.71 -24.93 10.39
C SER A 253 -23.81 -25.98 10.37
N SER A 254 -24.29 -26.41 11.53
CA SER A 254 -25.34 -27.43 11.61
C SER A 254 -26.68 -26.90 11.11
N TYR A 255 -27.05 -25.66 11.48
CA TYR A 255 -28.22 -24.98 10.93
C TYR A 255 -28.13 -24.84 9.41
N THR A 256 -27.06 -24.24 8.90
CA THR A 256 -26.87 -24.06 7.46
C THR A 256 -26.89 -25.39 6.70
N ASN A 257 -26.24 -26.43 7.22
CA ASN A 257 -26.19 -27.75 6.60
C ASN A 257 -27.55 -28.46 6.55
N LEU A 258 -28.39 -28.26 7.57
CA LEU A 258 -29.74 -28.80 7.61
C LEU A 258 -30.64 -28.05 6.62
N LEU A 259 -30.63 -26.71 6.67
CA LEU A 259 -31.48 -25.87 5.83
C LEU A 259 -31.22 -26.08 4.33
N ARG A 260 -29.94 -26.19 3.92
CA ARG A 260 -29.60 -26.50 2.51
C ARG A 260 -30.03 -27.89 2.03
N SER A 261 -30.36 -28.80 2.95
CA SER A 261 -30.77 -30.17 2.62
C SER A 261 -32.28 -30.33 2.46
N LEU A 262 -33.04 -29.25 2.73
CA LEU A 262 -34.49 -29.26 2.61
C LEU A 262 -34.92 -29.44 1.14
N PRO A 263 -35.99 -30.21 0.87
CA PRO A 263 -36.47 -30.43 -0.49
C PRO A 263 -36.89 -29.11 -1.17
N GLY A 264 -36.36 -28.81 -2.37
CA GLY A 264 -36.68 -27.58 -3.10
C GLY A 264 -35.88 -26.35 -2.67
N VAL A 265 -34.97 -26.49 -1.70
CA VAL A 265 -33.94 -25.49 -1.40
C VAL A 265 -32.74 -25.75 -2.31
N GLU A 266 -32.57 -24.93 -3.32
CA GLU A 266 -31.56 -25.11 -4.35
C GLU A 266 -30.85 -23.80 -4.67
N ILE A 267 -29.60 -23.90 -5.12
CA ILE A 267 -28.90 -22.76 -5.71
C ILE A 267 -29.32 -22.72 -7.19
N PRO A 268 -29.86 -21.60 -7.70
CA PRO A 268 -30.17 -21.47 -9.11
C PRO A 268 -28.96 -21.79 -9.98
N LEU A 269 -29.14 -22.61 -11.02
CA LEU A 269 -28.08 -23.14 -11.90
C LEU A 269 -27.27 -22.07 -12.69
N LEU A 270 -27.42 -20.79 -12.40
CA LEU A 270 -26.73 -19.67 -13.05
C LEU A 270 -25.53 -19.17 -12.24
N CYS A 271 -24.50 -20.00 -12.08
CA CYS A 271 -23.13 -19.49 -11.89
C CYS A 271 -22.04 -20.57 -12.07
N PRO A 272 -21.48 -20.75 -13.27
CA PRO A 272 -20.19 -21.39 -13.42
C PRO A 272 -19.07 -20.36 -13.20
N LEU A 273 -18.61 -20.19 -11.96
CA LEU A 273 -17.29 -19.58 -11.72
C LEU A 273 -16.21 -20.61 -12.10
N ARG A 274 -15.86 -20.67 -13.38
CA ARG A 274 -14.64 -21.34 -13.83
C ARG A 274 -13.45 -20.40 -13.57
N LEU A 275 -12.72 -20.66 -12.49
CA LEU A 275 -11.34 -20.19 -12.35
C LEU A 275 -10.44 -21.06 -13.21
N SER A 276 -9.99 -20.52 -14.35
CA SER A 276 -8.90 -21.09 -15.13
C SER A 276 -7.60 -20.41 -14.74
N ALA A 277 -6.74 -21.14 -14.03
CA ALA A 277 -5.39 -20.69 -13.74
C ALA A 277 -4.52 -20.83 -15.01
N ASN A 278 -4.13 -19.70 -15.61
CA ASN A 278 -3.00 -19.67 -16.53
C ASN A 278 -1.78 -19.17 -15.77
N THR A 279 -0.84 -20.08 -15.50
CA THR A 279 0.48 -19.74 -14.98
C THR A 279 1.31 -19.10 -16.09
N GLY A 280 1.46 -17.78 -16.04
CA GLY A 280 2.53 -17.08 -16.76
C GLY A 280 3.90 -17.53 -16.24
N PRO A 281 4.95 -17.45 -17.07
CA PRO A 281 6.28 -17.91 -16.69
C PRO A 281 6.83 -17.01 -15.57
N LYS A 282 7.20 -17.64 -14.44
CA LYS A 282 7.96 -16.99 -13.37
C LYS A 282 9.38 -16.77 -13.87
N THR A 283 9.81 -15.52 -13.97
CA THR A 283 11.22 -15.18 -14.11
C THR A 283 11.88 -15.43 -12.75
N GLU A 284 12.61 -16.53 -12.62
CA GLU A 284 13.50 -16.76 -11.49
C GLU A 284 14.62 -15.72 -11.56
N ALA A 285 14.58 -14.72 -10.67
CA ALA A 285 15.72 -13.84 -10.46
C ALA A 285 16.83 -14.65 -9.78
N ALA A 286 18.03 -14.62 -10.36
CA ALA A 286 19.17 -15.33 -9.80
C ALA A 286 19.48 -14.81 -8.38
N ILE A 287 19.36 -15.68 -7.38
CA ILE A 287 19.72 -15.38 -6.00
C ILE A 287 21.24 -15.13 -5.98
N VAL A 288 21.64 -13.89 -5.72
CA VAL A 288 23.06 -13.57 -5.46
C VAL A 288 23.42 -14.24 -4.12
N PRO A 289 24.50 -15.04 -4.05
CA PRO A 289 24.93 -15.67 -2.80
C PRO A 289 25.05 -14.63 -1.68
N LEU A 290 24.81 -15.03 -0.43
CA LEU A 290 24.96 -14.15 0.73
C LEU A 290 26.40 -13.63 0.83
N THR A 291 26.67 -12.48 0.22
CA THR A 291 27.98 -11.85 0.23
C THR A 291 28.16 -11.01 1.50
N SER A 292 29.38 -10.90 2.00
CA SER A 292 29.74 -9.95 3.07
C SER A 292 29.74 -8.48 2.65
N LYS A 293 29.21 -8.16 1.45
CA LYS A 293 29.20 -6.82 0.85
C LYS A 293 27.88 -6.09 1.12
N VAL A 294 27.97 -4.76 1.16
CA VAL A 294 26.81 -3.86 1.13
C VAL A 294 26.71 -3.30 -0.28
N TYR A 295 25.55 -3.38 -0.94
CA TYR A 295 25.40 -2.86 -2.31
C TYR A 295 24.80 -1.46 -2.28
N MET A 296 25.37 -0.55 -3.08
CA MET A 296 24.80 0.78 -3.25
C MET A 296 23.41 0.72 -3.91
N ALA A 297 23.14 -0.29 -4.74
CA ALA A 297 21.82 -0.54 -5.32
C ALA A 297 20.72 -0.72 -4.24
N ASP A 298 21.01 -1.44 -3.15
CA ASP A 298 20.08 -1.60 -2.03
C ASP A 298 19.85 -0.26 -1.30
N LEU A 299 20.92 0.52 -1.08
CA LEU A 299 20.86 1.81 -0.40
C LEU A 299 20.06 2.85 -1.21
N GLU A 300 20.27 2.92 -2.52
CA GLU A 300 19.51 3.79 -3.42
C GLU A 300 18.05 3.34 -3.53
N SER A 301 17.78 2.03 -3.61
CA SER A 301 16.42 1.48 -3.60
C SER A 301 15.70 1.78 -2.27
N ALA A 302 16.40 1.75 -1.14
CA ALA A 302 15.86 2.15 0.16
C ALA A 302 15.42 3.62 0.14
N LEU A 303 16.20 4.51 -0.47
CA LEU A 303 15.86 5.93 -0.59
C LEU A 303 14.71 6.16 -1.57
N HIS A 304 14.72 5.49 -2.72
CA HIS A 304 13.63 5.56 -3.71
C HIS A 304 12.30 5.20 -3.05
N TYR A 305 12.22 4.01 -2.46
CA TYR A 305 11.02 3.53 -1.77
C TYR A 305 10.61 4.44 -0.62
N SER A 306 11.58 4.87 0.20
CA SER A 306 11.31 5.74 1.35
C SER A 306 10.71 7.08 0.94
N LEU A 307 11.20 7.68 -0.15
CA LEU A 307 10.84 9.04 -0.55
C LEU A 307 9.64 9.07 -1.50
N ARG A 308 9.42 8.03 -2.32
CA ARG A 308 8.30 7.99 -3.27
C ARG A 308 7.09 7.24 -2.75
N VAL A 309 7.30 6.08 -2.12
CA VAL A 309 6.20 5.21 -1.68
C VAL A 309 5.79 5.55 -0.24
N GLU A 310 6.72 5.47 0.71
CA GLU A 310 6.39 5.65 2.13
C GLU A 310 5.97 7.09 2.48
N VAL A 311 6.64 8.09 1.88
CA VAL A 311 6.27 9.51 2.01
C VAL A 311 5.05 9.83 1.14
N GLY A 312 4.98 9.30 -0.09
CA GLY A 312 3.88 9.54 -1.05
C GLY A 312 2.53 9.02 -0.62
N ARG A 313 2.49 8.13 0.36
CA ARG A 313 1.28 7.74 1.05
C ARG A 313 0.51 8.93 1.67
N PHE A 314 1.18 10.04 1.95
CA PHE A 314 0.56 11.22 2.56
C PHE A 314 0.49 12.40 1.59
N HIS A 315 -0.71 12.72 1.11
CA HIS A 315 -0.99 13.92 0.29
C HIS A 315 -0.45 15.23 0.89
N VAL A 316 -0.52 15.37 2.22
CA VAL A 316 -0.06 16.56 2.95
C VAL A 316 0.96 16.19 4.03
N LEU A 317 2.13 16.80 3.92
CA LEU A 317 3.23 16.71 4.88
C LEU A 317 3.25 17.95 5.76
N GLU A 318 3.00 17.77 7.06
CA GLU A 318 2.96 18.88 8.03
C GLU A 318 3.38 18.42 9.44
N GLY A 319 3.59 19.40 10.33
CA GLY A 319 3.87 19.16 11.76
C GLY A 319 5.10 18.28 12.02
N GLU A 320 5.00 17.39 13.00
CA GLU A 320 6.09 16.49 13.37
C GLU A 320 6.45 15.49 12.26
N ARG A 321 5.53 15.16 11.34
CA ARG A 321 5.82 14.32 10.16
C ARG A 321 6.79 15.02 9.21
N LEU A 322 6.52 16.28 8.85
CA LEU A 322 7.42 17.06 7.98
C LEU A 322 8.80 17.28 8.64
N LYS A 323 8.80 17.53 9.95
CA LYS A 323 10.05 17.63 10.73
C LYS A 323 10.84 16.32 10.75
N ALA A 324 10.16 15.18 10.89
CA ALA A 324 10.80 13.86 10.81
C ALA A 324 11.40 13.61 9.42
N LEU A 325 10.70 13.97 8.34
CA LEU A 325 11.22 13.90 6.98
C LEU A 325 12.46 14.77 6.79
N SER A 326 12.41 16.02 7.24
CA SER A 326 13.55 16.94 7.17
C SER A 326 14.77 16.41 7.94
N ASN A 327 14.56 15.81 9.11
CA ASN A 327 15.63 15.19 9.90
C ASN A 327 16.20 13.96 9.20
N PHE A 328 15.35 13.10 8.64
CA PHE A 328 15.76 11.92 7.88
C PHE A 328 16.63 12.31 6.68
N VAL A 329 16.12 13.20 5.80
CA VAL A 329 16.86 13.68 4.63
C VAL A 329 18.18 14.34 5.04
N ASN A 330 18.20 15.12 6.14
CA ASN A 330 19.43 15.73 6.63
C ASN A 330 20.49 14.70 7.06
N VAL A 331 20.09 13.64 7.76
CA VAL A 331 21.00 12.57 8.21
C VAL A 331 21.52 11.77 7.01
N VAL A 332 20.65 11.40 6.07
CA VAL A 332 21.05 10.70 4.84
C VAL A 332 22.06 11.54 4.05
N ARG A 333 21.74 12.80 3.77
CA ARG A 333 22.61 13.74 3.05
C ARG A 333 23.98 13.90 3.69
N LYS A 334 24.05 13.93 5.03
CA LYS A 334 25.30 14.13 5.77
C LYS A 334 26.21 12.91 5.74
N TYR A 335 25.65 11.72 5.98
CA TYR A 335 26.45 10.55 6.34
C TYR A 335 26.49 9.47 5.27
N LEU A 336 25.51 9.40 4.37
CA LEU A 336 25.55 8.41 3.28
C LEU A 336 26.67 8.77 2.29
N PRO A 337 27.57 7.82 1.94
CA PRO A 337 28.56 8.03 0.89
C PRO A 337 27.91 7.93 -0.51
N ALA A 338 26.90 8.78 -0.76
CA ALA A 338 26.14 8.80 -2.00
C ALA A 338 27.00 9.16 -3.21
N ARG A 339 26.62 8.62 -4.37
CA ARG A 339 27.13 8.97 -5.70
C ARG A 339 26.90 10.46 -6.02
N PRO A 340 27.68 11.06 -6.94
CA PRO A 340 27.64 12.50 -7.21
C PRO A 340 26.25 13.10 -7.49
N TYR A 341 25.43 12.47 -8.33
CA TYR A 341 24.14 13.06 -8.72
C TYR A 341 23.10 12.87 -7.60
N LEU A 342 23.10 11.72 -6.95
CA LEU A 342 22.26 11.50 -5.76
C LEU A 342 22.61 12.47 -4.62
N ARG A 343 23.89 12.73 -4.39
CA ARG A 343 24.34 13.71 -3.39
C ARG A 343 23.82 15.11 -3.70
N THR A 344 23.83 15.48 -4.97
CA THR A 344 23.30 16.77 -5.44
C THR A 344 21.79 16.85 -5.18
N LEU A 345 21.05 15.79 -5.51
CA LEU A 345 19.62 15.69 -5.23
C LEU A 345 19.32 15.84 -3.73
N LEU A 346 20.01 15.09 -2.87
CA LEU A 346 19.82 15.12 -1.42
C LEU A 346 20.11 16.50 -0.81
N ASN A 347 21.10 17.22 -1.36
CA ASN A 347 21.38 18.60 -0.96
C ASN A 347 20.24 19.55 -1.32
N SER A 348 19.77 19.49 -2.57
CA SER A 348 18.67 20.32 -3.05
C SER A 348 17.37 20.03 -2.31
N LEU A 349 17.06 18.76 -2.08
CA LEU A 349 15.90 18.33 -1.30
C LEU A 349 15.94 18.85 0.15
N TYR A 350 17.09 18.76 0.81
CA TYR A 350 17.25 19.28 2.17
C TYR A 350 17.07 20.80 2.24
N VAL A 351 17.69 21.55 1.31
CA VAL A 351 17.55 23.01 1.26
C VAL A 351 16.09 23.40 1.07
N TRP A 352 15.40 22.72 0.15
CA TRP A 352 13.99 22.95 -0.13
C TRP A 352 13.09 22.66 1.07
N LEU A 353 13.30 21.51 1.74
CA LEU A 353 12.55 21.11 2.94
C LEU A 353 12.78 22.09 4.09
N ARG A 354 14.04 22.48 4.34
CA ARG A 354 14.39 23.38 5.44
C ARG A 354 13.67 24.71 5.34
N ALA A 355 13.54 25.25 4.12
CA ALA A 355 12.81 26.49 3.86
C ALA A 355 11.30 26.40 4.17
N ARG A 356 10.74 25.18 4.26
CA ARG A 356 9.30 24.91 4.39
C ARG A 356 8.93 24.16 5.67
N THR A 357 9.86 23.99 6.62
CA THR A 357 9.66 23.21 7.86
C THR A 357 8.51 23.68 8.77
N ARG A 358 7.96 24.88 8.55
CA ARG A 358 6.83 25.45 9.33
C ARG A 358 5.53 25.57 8.53
N THR A 359 5.50 25.07 7.30
CA THR A 359 4.34 25.15 6.41
C THR A 359 3.79 23.77 6.12
N LYS A 360 2.58 23.71 5.54
CA LYS A 360 2.08 22.50 4.90
C LYS A 360 2.80 22.34 3.57
N VAL A 361 3.15 21.11 3.22
CA VAL A 361 3.79 20.75 1.95
C VAL A 361 2.94 19.69 1.28
N LEU A 362 2.55 19.91 0.03
CA LEU A 362 1.90 18.88 -0.77
C LEU A 362 2.94 17.85 -1.21
N PHE A 363 2.54 16.59 -1.31
CA PHE A 363 3.43 15.56 -1.81
C PHE A 363 3.87 15.84 -3.25
N ASP A 364 2.98 16.32 -4.12
CA ASP A 364 3.31 16.67 -5.51
C ASP A 364 4.44 17.72 -5.59
N ASP A 365 4.41 18.74 -4.73
CA ASP A 365 5.48 19.75 -4.66
C ASP A 365 6.82 19.14 -4.24
N PHE A 366 6.78 18.16 -3.35
CA PHE A 366 7.95 17.41 -2.89
C PHE A 366 8.46 16.46 -3.98
N GLU A 367 7.54 15.81 -4.70
CA GLU A 367 7.82 14.91 -5.80
C GLU A 367 8.47 15.64 -6.99
N ASP A 368 8.01 16.86 -7.31
CA ASP A 368 8.60 17.72 -8.32
C ASP A 368 10.09 18.01 -8.04
N VAL A 369 10.47 18.15 -6.77
CA VAL A 369 11.87 18.31 -6.35
C VAL A 369 12.64 17.00 -6.47
N LEU A 370 12.04 15.87 -6.07
CA LEU A 370 12.65 14.53 -6.25
C LEU A 370 12.91 14.21 -7.72
N ASN A 371 11.99 14.59 -8.60
CA ASN A 371 12.07 14.40 -10.04
C ASN A 371 12.96 15.43 -10.75
N ASN A 372 13.55 16.36 -9.99
CA ASN A 372 14.39 17.45 -10.52
C ASN A 372 13.70 18.11 -11.73
N LYS A 373 12.42 18.48 -11.56
CA LYS A 373 11.54 18.91 -12.66
C LYS A 373 12.11 20.08 -13.46
N ASN A 374 12.78 21.01 -12.80
CA ASN A 374 13.39 22.19 -13.43
C ASN A 374 14.74 21.91 -14.11
N MET A 375 15.30 20.70 -13.95
CA MET A 375 16.57 20.25 -14.53
C MET A 375 17.75 21.21 -14.30
N ASP A 376 17.73 21.95 -13.20
CA ASP A 376 18.71 22.99 -12.89
C ASP A 376 20.08 22.41 -12.52
N GLN A 377 20.12 21.14 -12.13
CA GLN A 377 21.32 20.44 -11.68
C GLN A 377 21.39 19.00 -12.20
N LYS A 378 22.59 18.43 -12.22
CA LYS A 378 22.78 16.99 -12.40
C LYS A 378 22.41 16.26 -11.11
N ALA A 379 21.11 16.03 -10.93
CA ALA A 379 20.51 15.42 -9.75
C ALA A 379 19.52 14.33 -10.18
N VAL A 380 19.73 13.11 -9.70
CA VAL A 380 18.89 11.94 -10.02
C VAL A 380 18.95 10.91 -8.89
N LEU A 381 17.84 10.18 -8.73
CA LEU A 381 17.74 8.95 -7.97
C LEU A 381 17.16 7.89 -8.93
N SER A 382 17.52 6.62 -8.74
CA SER A 382 16.91 5.53 -9.52
C SER A 382 15.38 5.66 -9.52
N SER A 383 14.75 5.40 -10.67
CA SER A 383 13.29 5.45 -10.81
C SER A 383 12.61 4.13 -10.44
N GLU A 384 13.39 3.10 -10.16
CA GLU A 384 12.92 1.75 -9.86
C GLU A 384 13.77 1.14 -8.73
N GLU A 385 13.15 0.23 -7.99
CA GLU A 385 13.82 -0.60 -6.99
C GLU A 385 14.69 -1.67 -7.66
N ASN A 386 15.88 -1.88 -7.13
CA ASN A 386 16.81 -2.90 -7.58
C ASN A 386 17.54 -3.50 -6.38
N TYR A 387 16.88 -4.43 -5.70
CA TYR A 387 17.47 -5.14 -4.56
C TYR A 387 18.48 -6.18 -5.03
N VAL A 388 19.65 -6.20 -4.39
CA VAL A 388 20.75 -7.13 -4.68
C VAL A 388 21.07 -7.92 -3.42
N GLY A 389 21.73 -7.31 -2.44
CA GLY A 389 22.01 -7.94 -1.15
C GLY A 389 20.75 -8.12 -0.31
N CYS A 390 19.71 -7.33 -0.58
CA CYS A 390 18.40 -7.43 0.07
C CYS A 390 17.33 -8.17 -0.75
N GLN A 391 17.69 -8.78 -1.88
CA GLN A 391 16.78 -9.61 -2.65
C GLN A 391 16.35 -10.84 -1.85
N GLY A 392 15.04 -11.08 -1.76
CA GLY A 392 14.47 -12.29 -1.16
C GLY A 392 14.41 -13.46 -2.14
N SER A 393 14.19 -14.66 -1.61
CA SER A 393 13.91 -15.87 -2.41
C SER A 393 12.63 -15.73 -3.25
N LYS A 394 11.70 -14.88 -2.79
CA LYS A 394 10.49 -14.46 -3.52
C LYS A 394 10.28 -12.94 -3.38
N PRO A 395 9.51 -12.30 -4.28
CA PRO A 395 9.30 -10.85 -4.27
C PRO A 395 8.78 -10.29 -2.94
N GLU A 396 7.96 -11.05 -2.22
CA GLU A 396 7.38 -10.66 -0.93
C GLU A 396 8.35 -10.70 0.26
N PHE A 397 9.55 -11.27 0.09
CA PHE A 397 10.55 -11.41 1.14
C PHE A 397 11.62 -10.33 1.10
N ARG A 398 12.16 -9.99 2.28
CA ARG A 398 13.31 -9.11 2.48
C ARG A 398 13.10 -7.70 1.95
N GLY A 399 13.53 -7.38 0.73
CA GLY A 399 13.29 -6.12 0.01
C GLY A 399 13.52 -4.86 0.86
N PHE A 400 12.54 -3.96 0.81
CA PHE A 400 12.59 -2.65 1.49
C PHE A 400 12.95 -2.72 2.99
N PRO A 401 12.33 -3.56 3.83
CA PRO A 401 12.74 -3.72 5.23
C PRO A 401 14.23 -4.04 5.41
N CYS A 402 14.78 -4.94 4.58
CA CYS A 402 16.20 -5.26 4.64
C CYS A 402 17.06 -4.04 4.29
N SER A 403 16.73 -3.36 3.20
CA SER A 403 17.54 -2.23 2.74
C SER A 403 17.47 -1.03 3.68
N LEU A 404 16.33 -0.83 4.36
CA LEU A 404 16.15 0.20 5.38
C LEU A 404 17.01 -0.07 6.63
N TRP A 405 17.09 -1.32 7.09
CA TRP A 405 18.04 -1.69 8.16
C TRP A 405 19.47 -1.44 7.75
N THR A 406 19.87 -1.87 6.55
CA THR A 406 21.21 -1.66 5.98
C THR A 406 21.54 -0.17 5.91
N LEU A 407 20.60 0.67 5.46
CA LEU A 407 20.75 2.12 5.41
C LEU A 407 21.04 2.71 6.79
N PHE A 408 20.26 2.38 7.82
CA PHE A 408 20.48 2.96 9.15
C PHE A 408 21.77 2.48 9.83
N HIS A 409 22.17 1.21 9.63
CA HIS A 409 23.49 0.73 10.08
C HIS A 409 24.63 1.44 9.36
N MET A 410 24.51 1.66 8.05
CA MET A 410 25.46 2.45 7.27
C MET A 410 25.59 3.87 7.85
N LEU A 411 24.47 4.53 8.14
CA LEU A 411 24.46 5.90 8.64
C LEU A 411 25.08 6.03 10.04
N THR A 412 24.87 5.06 10.95
CA THR A 412 25.50 5.08 12.28
C THR A 412 27.02 4.91 12.20
N VAL A 413 27.50 3.99 11.36
CA VAL A 413 28.93 3.75 11.16
C VAL A 413 29.61 4.95 10.49
N GLN A 414 29.04 5.47 9.40
CA GLN A 414 29.59 6.63 8.70
C GLN A 414 29.65 7.89 9.57
N ALA A 415 28.67 8.10 10.45
CA ALA A 415 28.74 9.19 11.43
C ALA A 415 29.95 9.03 12.38
N SER A 416 30.24 7.81 12.84
CA SER A 416 31.43 7.52 13.66
C SER A 416 32.73 7.74 12.88
N GLU A 417 32.83 7.24 11.65
CA GLU A 417 34.03 7.41 10.80
C GLU A 417 34.34 8.87 10.50
N MET A 418 33.33 9.66 10.11
CA MET A 418 33.49 11.08 9.84
C MET A 418 33.90 11.89 11.08
N ALA A 419 33.46 11.47 12.27
CA ALA A 419 33.90 12.08 13.52
C ALA A 419 35.38 11.80 13.79
N THR A 420 35.86 10.58 13.54
CA THR A 420 37.27 10.20 13.65
C THR A 420 38.14 10.97 12.66
N GLN A 421 37.66 11.15 11.42
CA GLN A 421 38.33 11.94 10.38
C GLN A 421 38.24 13.46 10.62
N ARG A 422 37.53 13.91 11.67
CA ARG A 422 37.27 15.32 12.02
C ARG A 422 36.59 16.12 10.89
N THR A 423 35.86 15.46 10.01
CA THR A 423 35.14 16.11 8.90
C THR A 423 33.78 16.65 9.35
N VAL A 424 33.14 15.98 10.31
CA VAL A 424 31.86 16.37 10.91
C VAL A 424 31.88 16.06 12.41
N LYS A 425 31.16 16.84 13.23
CA LYS A 425 30.95 16.55 14.66
C LYS A 425 29.49 16.14 14.92
N PRO A 426 29.11 14.88 14.64
CA PRO A 426 27.75 14.39 14.84
C PRO A 426 27.36 14.33 16.31
N ALA A 427 26.08 14.54 16.60
CA ALA A 427 25.56 14.21 17.93
C ALA A 427 25.33 12.68 18.03
N PRO A 428 25.69 12.02 19.14
CA PRO A 428 25.58 10.57 19.32
C PRO A 428 24.21 9.98 18.95
N ARG A 429 23.14 10.73 19.21
CA ARG A 429 21.75 10.30 18.98
C ARG A 429 21.14 10.81 17.67
N GLU A 430 21.87 11.56 16.85
CA GLU A 430 21.32 12.23 15.66
C GLU A 430 20.71 11.22 14.69
N VAL A 431 21.46 10.19 14.30
CA VAL A 431 21.02 9.14 13.37
C VAL A 431 19.85 8.35 13.96
N LEU A 432 19.99 7.87 15.20
CA LEU A 432 18.95 7.07 15.87
C LEU A 432 17.64 7.87 16.08
N SER A 433 17.73 9.16 16.38
CA SER A 433 16.56 10.02 16.54
C SER A 433 15.86 10.28 15.20
N ALA A 434 16.63 10.46 14.12
CA ALA A 434 16.07 10.56 12.77
C ALA A 434 15.41 9.25 12.33
N MET A 435 16.04 8.10 12.61
CA MET A 435 15.45 6.78 12.39
C MET A 435 14.13 6.62 13.14
N ARG A 436 14.10 6.92 14.45
CA ARG A 436 12.88 6.87 15.26
C ARG A 436 11.78 7.75 14.70
N GLY A 437 12.11 8.97 14.29
CA GLY A 437 11.16 9.88 13.64
C GLY A 437 10.61 9.29 12.34
N TYR A 438 11.49 8.82 11.46
CA TYR A 438 11.10 8.20 10.20
C TYR A 438 10.18 6.99 10.43
N VAL A 439 10.59 6.05 11.29
CA VAL A 439 9.82 4.84 11.60
C VAL A 439 8.45 5.18 12.18
N LYS A 440 8.38 6.15 13.09
CA LYS A 440 7.11 6.56 13.71
C LYS A 440 6.11 7.10 12.70
N TYR A 441 6.55 7.98 11.79
CA TYR A 441 5.67 8.79 10.95
C TYR A 441 5.50 8.27 9.52
N PHE A 442 6.44 7.47 9.01
CA PHE A 442 6.42 7.00 7.63
C PHE A 442 6.36 5.49 7.51
N PHE A 443 7.05 4.73 8.38
CA PHE A 443 7.16 3.28 8.17
C PHE A 443 5.81 2.57 8.08
N GLY A 444 5.62 1.84 6.99
CA GLY A 444 4.35 1.25 6.57
C GLY A 444 3.77 0.23 7.55
N CYS A 445 4.60 -0.72 7.98
CA CYS A 445 4.22 -1.73 8.97
C CYS A 445 4.05 -1.08 10.36
N ARG A 446 2.79 -0.86 10.78
CA ARG A 446 2.51 -0.15 12.05
C ARG A 446 2.91 -0.94 13.28
N GLU A 447 2.66 -2.26 13.28
CA GLU A 447 3.09 -3.13 14.38
C GLU A 447 4.63 -3.14 14.51
N CYS A 448 5.35 -3.21 13.39
CA CYS A 448 6.80 -3.12 13.38
C CYS A 448 7.30 -1.77 13.92
N ALA A 449 6.63 -0.67 13.55
CA ALA A 449 6.96 0.67 14.04
C ALA A 449 6.72 0.79 15.55
N GLU A 450 5.64 0.21 16.08
CA GLU A 450 5.35 0.16 17.51
C GLU A 450 6.37 -0.70 18.28
N HIS A 451 6.78 -1.83 17.72
CA HIS A 451 7.88 -2.64 18.25
C HIS A 451 9.19 -1.86 18.35
N PHE A 452 9.53 -1.13 17.30
CA PHE A 452 10.73 -0.28 17.30
C PHE A 452 10.61 0.87 18.30
N GLU A 453 9.46 1.53 18.35
CA GLU A 453 9.21 2.64 19.29
C GLU A 453 9.34 2.19 20.75
N ARG A 454 8.83 1.01 21.10
CA ARG A 454 9.02 0.43 22.45
C ARG A 454 10.51 0.27 22.77
N MET A 455 11.30 -0.33 21.88
CA MET A 455 12.75 -0.47 22.07
C MET A 455 13.45 0.89 22.18
N ALA A 456 13.01 1.88 21.40
CA ALA A 456 13.55 3.23 21.44
C ALA A 456 13.23 3.94 22.77
N GLN A 457 12.01 3.79 23.30
CA GLN A 457 11.61 4.33 24.59
C GLN A 457 12.39 3.71 25.75
N GLU A 458 12.67 2.41 25.68
CA GLU A 458 13.43 1.68 26.72
C GLU A 458 14.81 2.29 26.97
N SER A 459 15.56 2.68 25.92
CA SER A 459 16.99 3.01 26.11
C SER A 459 17.65 3.93 25.09
N LEU A 460 16.99 4.41 24.02
CA LEU A 460 17.67 5.28 23.04
C LEU A 460 18.22 6.56 23.69
N ARG A 461 17.54 7.06 24.74
CA ARG A 461 17.97 8.25 25.49
C ARG A 461 19.27 8.05 26.27
N THR A 462 19.66 6.81 26.58
CA THR A 462 20.86 6.52 27.37
C THR A 462 22.13 6.61 26.53
N VAL A 463 22.05 6.49 25.20
CA VAL A 463 23.18 6.56 24.26
C VAL A 463 23.90 7.91 24.35
N ARG A 464 25.21 7.87 24.64
CA ARG A 464 26.12 9.00 24.85
C ARG A 464 27.27 9.07 23.86
N THR A 465 27.64 7.98 23.19
CA THR A 465 28.73 7.95 22.21
C THR A 465 28.28 7.44 20.85
N LEU A 466 29.07 7.67 19.80
CA LEU A 466 28.77 7.19 18.44
C LEU A 466 28.90 5.66 18.36
N ASP A 467 29.86 5.08 19.08
CA ASP A 467 30.05 3.63 19.15
C ASP A 467 28.89 2.97 19.93
N GLU A 468 28.40 3.59 21.01
CA GLU A 468 27.16 3.16 21.65
C GLU A 468 25.95 3.22 20.72
N ALA A 469 25.90 4.18 19.78
CA ALA A 469 24.80 4.27 18.83
C ALA A 469 24.82 3.12 17.81
N ILE A 470 26.01 2.76 17.31
CA ILE A 470 26.21 1.58 16.45
C ILE A 470 25.80 0.31 17.21
N LYS A 471 26.32 0.14 18.43
CA LYS A 471 26.05 -1.03 19.27
C LYS A 471 24.55 -1.15 19.59
N TRP A 472 23.92 -0.05 20.00
CA TRP A 472 22.49 -0.02 20.31
C TRP A 472 21.65 -0.51 19.13
N LEU A 473 21.91 0.01 17.93
CA LEU A 473 21.13 -0.37 16.74
C LEU A 473 21.34 -1.85 16.40
N TRP A 474 22.58 -2.34 16.49
CA TRP A 474 22.93 -3.75 16.29
C TRP A 474 22.22 -4.67 17.29
N GLU A 475 22.26 -4.36 18.59
CA GLU A 475 21.56 -5.14 19.62
C GLU A 475 20.05 -5.18 19.39
N ARG A 476 19.44 -4.03 19.04
CA ARG A 476 18.00 -3.97 18.74
C ARG A 476 17.64 -4.76 17.50
N HIS A 477 18.48 -4.73 16.47
CA HIS A 477 18.27 -5.55 15.27
C HIS A 477 18.33 -7.04 15.61
N ASN A 478 19.30 -7.47 16.43
CA ASN A 478 19.40 -8.87 16.88
C ASN A 478 18.23 -9.32 17.77
N ARG A 479 17.69 -8.43 18.60
CA ARG A 479 16.46 -8.70 19.35
C ARG A 479 15.26 -8.89 18.42
N VAL A 480 15.19 -8.13 17.33
CA VAL A 480 14.17 -8.33 16.28
C VAL A 480 14.37 -9.65 15.56
N ASN A 481 15.61 -10.00 15.19
CA ASN A 481 15.92 -11.30 14.57
C ASN A 481 15.47 -12.47 15.45
N LYS A 482 15.78 -12.42 16.76
CA LYS A 482 15.35 -13.44 17.72
C LYS A 482 13.83 -13.59 17.78
N ARG A 483 13.08 -12.47 17.73
CA ARG A 483 11.61 -12.48 17.75
C ARG A 483 11.01 -13.01 16.46
N LEU A 484 11.64 -12.74 15.32
CA LEU A 484 11.12 -13.10 14.00
C LEU A 484 11.58 -14.47 13.50
N ALA A 485 12.51 -15.14 14.20
CA ALA A 485 12.93 -16.50 13.89
C ALA A 485 11.72 -17.46 13.94
N GLY A 486 11.50 -18.20 12.86
CA GLY A 486 10.36 -19.10 12.67
C GLY A 486 9.02 -18.42 12.39
N ALA A 487 8.97 -17.09 12.25
CA ALA A 487 7.73 -16.39 11.92
C ALA A 487 7.35 -16.61 10.44
N ALA A 488 6.07 -16.52 10.09
CA ALA A 488 5.66 -16.63 8.68
C ALA A 488 6.33 -15.57 7.79
N SER A 489 6.71 -14.42 8.38
CA SER A 489 7.46 -13.37 7.70
C SER A 489 8.94 -13.70 7.37
N GLU A 490 9.48 -14.81 7.89
CA GLU A 490 10.87 -15.24 7.67
C GLU A 490 11.04 -15.85 6.28
N ASP A 491 12.08 -15.42 5.57
CA ASP A 491 12.48 -16.02 4.29
C ASP A 491 13.21 -17.34 4.58
N PRO A 492 12.72 -18.49 4.07
CA PRO A 492 13.34 -19.79 4.31
C PRO A 492 14.82 -19.86 3.90
N ASP A 493 15.22 -19.11 2.87
CA ASP A 493 16.61 -19.10 2.37
C ASP A 493 17.49 -18.11 3.14
N PHE A 494 16.89 -17.25 3.98
CA PHE A 494 17.58 -16.25 4.78
C PHE A 494 17.04 -16.23 6.23
N PRO A 495 17.28 -17.31 6.99
CA PRO A 495 16.78 -17.45 8.35
C PRO A 495 17.31 -16.35 9.27
N LYS A 496 16.49 -15.93 10.23
CA LYS A 496 16.82 -14.93 11.24
C LYS A 496 17.74 -15.55 12.27
N VAL A 497 19.00 -15.17 12.19
CA VAL A 497 20.05 -15.58 13.13
C VAL A 497 20.49 -14.41 14.00
N GLN A 498 21.14 -14.73 15.12
CA GLN A 498 21.93 -13.75 15.85
C GLN A 498 23.16 -13.40 15.00
N TRP A 499 23.25 -12.15 14.55
CA TRP A 499 24.17 -11.68 13.52
C TRP A 499 25.26 -10.76 14.11
N PRO A 500 26.53 -10.84 13.67
CA PRO A 500 27.04 -11.70 12.59
C PRO A 500 27.13 -13.17 13.00
N THR A 501 27.04 -14.05 12.00
CA THR A 501 27.32 -15.48 12.17
C THR A 501 28.83 -15.71 12.38
N PRO A 502 29.25 -16.85 12.97
CA PRO A 502 30.67 -17.20 13.09
C PRO A 502 31.40 -17.27 11.74
N GLU A 503 30.69 -17.56 10.64
CA GLU A 503 31.24 -17.54 9.28
C GLU A 503 31.61 -16.12 8.82
N LEU A 504 30.80 -15.13 9.20
CA LEU A 504 31.04 -13.72 8.87
C LEU A 504 32.05 -13.06 9.82
N CYS A 505 32.02 -13.41 11.11
CA CYS A 505 32.96 -12.92 12.11
C CYS A 505 33.28 -13.99 13.15
N PRO A 506 34.34 -14.80 12.91
CA PRO A 506 34.73 -15.87 13.82
C PRO A 506 35.09 -15.40 15.24
N LEU A 507 35.58 -14.17 15.36
CA LEU A 507 36.03 -13.58 16.63
C LEU A 507 34.91 -12.84 17.39
N CYS A 508 33.75 -12.62 16.78
CA CYS A 508 32.66 -11.85 17.39
C CYS A 508 31.87 -12.64 18.44
N GLN A 509 31.85 -13.97 18.33
CA GLN A 509 31.12 -14.85 19.23
C GLN A 509 32.10 -15.68 20.07
N VAL A 510 31.95 -15.62 21.39
CA VAL A 510 32.68 -16.46 22.33
C VAL A 510 31.79 -17.65 22.68
N LYS A 511 32.30 -18.87 22.46
CA LYS A 511 31.60 -20.10 22.86
C LYS A 511 31.86 -20.34 24.34
N THR A 512 30.82 -20.34 25.16
CA THR A 512 30.88 -20.77 26.56
C THR A 512 30.49 -22.24 26.68
N GLU A 513 30.94 -22.91 27.76
CA GLU A 513 30.65 -24.33 28.03
C GLU A 513 29.15 -24.65 28.10
N SER A 514 28.29 -23.65 28.25
CA SER A 514 26.83 -23.77 28.36
C SER A 514 26.07 -23.62 27.03
N GLU A 515 26.76 -23.64 25.88
CA GLU A 515 26.20 -23.39 24.53
C GLU A 515 25.51 -22.02 24.35
N LEU A 516 25.58 -21.14 25.34
CA LEU A 516 25.10 -19.76 25.27
C LEU A 516 26.11 -18.91 24.49
N VAL A 517 25.63 -18.30 23.39
CA VAL A 517 26.42 -17.34 22.59
C VAL A 517 26.63 -16.07 23.41
N THR A 518 27.89 -15.78 23.76
CA THR A 518 28.30 -14.48 24.31
C THR A 518 29.04 -13.68 23.24
N TRP A 519 28.86 -12.36 23.26
CA TRP A 519 29.44 -11.46 22.25
C TRP A 519 30.75 -10.85 22.75
N ASP A 520 31.75 -10.80 21.88
CA ASP A 520 32.94 -10.00 22.11
C ASP A 520 32.76 -8.60 21.52
N ASP A 521 32.39 -7.65 22.38
CA ASP A 521 32.06 -6.28 22.00
C ASP A 521 33.12 -5.58 21.12
N PRO A 522 34.44 -5.68 21.41
CA PRO A 522 35.48 -5.06 20.58
C PRO A 522 35.50 -5.63 19.15
N ASN A 523 35.45 -6.96 18.99
CA ASN A 523 35.44 -7.58 17.67
C ASN A 523 34.13 -7.31 16.92
N VAL A 524 32.98 -7.30 17.62
CA VAL A 524 31.70 -6.89 17.03
C VAL A 524 31.78 -5.45 16.50
N MET A 525 32.31 -4.52 17.30
CA MET A 525 32.46 -3.12 16.88
C MET A 525 33.38 -2.99 15.67
N HIS A 526 34.51 -3.71 15.66
CA HIS A 526 35.43 -3.74 14.52
C HIS A 526 34.76 -4.28 13.25
N PHE A 527 34.02 -5.38 13.38
CA PHE A 527 33.25 -5.95 12.29
C PHE A 527 32.18 -4.99 11.77
N MET A 528 31.39 -4.36 12.65
CA MET A 528 30.36 -3.39 12.25
C MET A 528 30.95 -2.24 11.45
N LYS A 529 32.05 -1.65 11.94
CA LYS A 529 32.74 -0.55 11.24
C LYS A 529 33.31 -1.00 9.90
N THR A 530 33.84 -2.21 9.81
CA THR A 530 34.38 -2.76 8.56
C THR A 530 33.27 -3.08 7.55
N HIS A 531 32.20 -3.77 7.99
CA HIS A 531 31.12 -4.23 7.13
C HIS A 531 30.29 -3.08 6.54
N PHE A 532 30.03 -2.05 7.34
CA PHE A 532 29.30 -0.84 6.91
C PHE A 532 30.24 0.35 6.65
N SER A 533 31.51 0.09 6.33
CA SER A 533 32.43 1.14 5.85
C SER A 533 32.12 1.50 4.41
N LYS A 534 32.52 2.72 4.01
CA LYS A 534 32.52 3.13 2.59
C LYS A 534 33.28 2.14 1.70
N ASP A 535 34.37 1.55 2.17
CA ASP A 535 35.24 0.67 1.39
C ASP A 535 34.61 -0.72 1.13
N ASN A 536 33.58 -1.09 1.90
CA ASN A 536 32.86 -2.35 1.71
C ASN A 536 31.60 -2.21 0.83
N ILE A 537 31.34 -1.01 0.30
CA ILE A 537 30.25 -0.77 -0.64
C ILE A 537 30.62 -1.32 -2.03
N ALA A 538 29.73 -2.12 -2.60
CA ALA A 538 29.80 -2.55 -3.98
C ALA A 538 28.87 -1.70 -4.87
N ASP A 539 29.45 -1.11 -5.92
CA ASP A 539 28.74 -0.35 -6.96
C ASP A 539 28.23 -1.25 -8.10
N ALA A 540 28.36 -2.57 -7.95
CA ALA A 540 27.83 -3.54 -8.90
C ALA A 540 26.29 -3.42 -9.03
N TYR A 541 25.76 -3.75 -10.20
CA TYR A 541 24.33 -3.73 -10.53
C TYR A 541 23.67 -2.34 -10.53
N LEU A 542 24.45 -1.26 -10.41
CA LEU A 542 23.95 0.09 -10.58
C LEU A 542 23.77 0.47 -12.05
N VAL A 543 22.74 1.27 -12.31
CA VAL A 543 22.62 2.00 -13.58
C VAL A 543 23.48 3.25 -13.50
N ASP A 544 24.15 3.56 -14.62
CA ASP A 544 24.94 4.79 -14.79
C ASP A 544 24.10 6.06 -14.53
N GLU A 545 24.66 7.04 -13.80
CA GLU A 545 23.92 8.22 -13.38
C GLU A 545 23.53 9.15 -14.55
N ASP A 546 24.31 9.20 -15.64
CA ASP A 546 23.94 9.97 -16.84
C ASP A 546 22.78 9.29 -17.59
N VAL A 547 22.77 7.96 -17.63
CA VAL A 547 21.64 7.18 -18.20
C VAL A 547 20.36 7.40 -17.38
N LEU A 548 20.46 7.38 -16.05
CA LEU A 548 19.32 7.67 -15.16
C LEU A 548 18.80 9.09 -15.39
N LEU A 549 19.69 10.07 -15.46
CA LEU A 549 19.31 11.47 -15.69
C LEU A 549 18.57 11.60 -17.02
N GLU A 550 19.05 10.98 -18.10
CA GLU A 550 18.39 10.99 -19.40
C GLU A 550 17.00 10.32 -19.39
N LYS A 551 16.84 9.21 -18.66
CA LYS A 551 15.52 8.59 -18.45
C LYS A 551 14.57 9.54 -17.71
N GLN A 552 15.05 10.18 -16.66
CA GLN A 552 14.25 11.15 -15.88
C GLN A 552 13.83 12.35 -16.74
N LYS A 553 14.71 12.85 -17.60
CA LYS A 553 14.37 13.94 -18.53
C LYS A 553 13.19 13.58 -19.43
N LYS A 554 13.26 12.41 -20.06
CA LYS A 554 12.19 11.90 -20.92
C LYS A 554 10.89 11.66 -20.17
N ALA A 555 10.96 11.24 -18.90
CA ALA A 555 9.79 11.06 -18.06
C ALA A 555 9.11 12.41 -17.73
N ASN A 556 9.90 13.43 -17.38
CA ASN A 556 9.40 14.78 -17.11
C ASN A 556 8.74 15.40 -18.35
N GLU A 557 9.36 15.29 -19.53
CA GLU A 557 8.77 15.77 -20.80
C GLU A 557 7.42 15.09 -21.12
N LYS A 558 7.27 13.80 -20.79
CA LYS A 558 6.01 13.07 -20.94
C LYS A 558 4.95 13.48 -19.91
N ARG A 559 5.37 13.92 -18.72
CA ARG A 559 4.45 14.39 -17.66
C ARG A 559 3.95 15.79 -18.02
N ASP A 560 4.83 16.70 -18.41
CA ASP A 560 4.45 18.04 -18.84
C ASP A 560 3.47 18.01 -20.02
N LYS A 561 3.70 17.13 -21.00
CA LYS A 561 2.76 16.93 -22.12
C LYS A 561 1.39 16.42 -21.66
N ARG A 562 1.35 15.53 -20.67
CA ARG A 562 0.10 15.00 -20.10
C ARG A 562 -0.65 16.08 -19.32
N ASP A 563 0.04 16.83 -18.48
CA ASP A 563 -0.54 17.93 -17.69
C ASP A 563 -1.16 19.01 -18.60
N VAL A 564 -0.52 19.33 -19.73
CA VAL A 564 -1.08 20.24 -20.74
C VAL A 564 -2.37 19.67 -21.34
N THR A 565 -2.38 18.41 -21.78
CA THR A 565 -3.61 17.78 -22.30
C THR A 565 -4.72 17.66 -21.25
N ASP A 566 -4.39 17.41 -19.99
CA ASP A 566 -5.38 17.30 -18.91
C ASP A 566 -5.94 18.68 -18.51
N GLN A 567 -5.14 19.73 -18.62
CA GLN A 567 -5.62 21.11 -18.50
C GLN A 567 -6.52 21.50 -19.68
N GLU A 568 -6.14 21.18 -20.92
CA GLU A 568 -6.98 21.41 -22.11
C GLU A 568 -8.30 20.64 -22.03
N ASN A 569 -8.29 19.38 -21.57
CA ASN A 569 -9.51 18.60 -21.34
C ASN A 569 -10.39 19.16 -20.21
N LYS A 570 -9.79 19.65 -19.11
CA LYS A 570 -10.54 20.31 -18.03
C LYS A 570 -11.15 21.64 -18.47
N GLU A 571 -10.49 22.37 -19.36
CA GLU A 571 -11.03 23.59 -19.97
C GLU A 571 -12.16 23.27 -20.96
N GLU A 572 -12.03 22.23 -21.79
CA GLU A 572 -13.13 21.77 -22.67
C GLU A 572 -14.34 21.25 -21.88
N ILE A 573 -14.14 20.56 -20.76
CA ILE A 573 -15.24 20.11 -19.89
C ILE A 573 -15.95 21.31 -19.24
N LYS A 574 -15.21 22.32 -18.76
CA LYS A 574 -15.79 23.56 -18.24
C LYS A 574 -16.56 24.36 -19.31
N VAL A 575 -16.03 24.44 -20.53
CA VAL A 575 -16.73 25.10 -21.65
C VAL A 575 -18.01 24.37 -22.02
N ASN A 576 -18.04 23.03 -21.91
CA ASN A 576 -19.25 22.23 -22.14
C ASN A 576 -20.27 22.31 -20.99
N GLU A 577 -19.82 22.42 -19.73
CA GLU A 577 -20.67 22.66 -18.57
C GLU A 577 -21.32 24.07 -18.62
N ASP A 578 -20.55 25.11 -18.96
CA ASP A 578 -21.05 26.49 -19.16
C ASP A 578 -22.02 26.61 -20.34
N PHE A 579 -21.90 25.74 -21.36
CA PHE A 579 -22.88 25.65 -22.45
C PHE A 579 -24.17 24.95 -22.02
N SER A 580 -24.10 24.04 -21.05
CA SER A 580 -25.27 23.33 -20.51
C SER A 580 -26.10 24.19 -19.55
N GLU A 581 -25.46 25.06 -18.75
CA GLU A 581 -26.15 26.00 -17.86
C GLU A 581 -26.81 27.16 -18.63
N ASN A 582 -26.23 27.62 -19.73
CA ASN A 582 -26.82 28.69 -20.56
C ASN A 582 -28.02 28.25 -21.43
N THR A 583 -28.40 26.96 -21.41
CA THR A 583 -29.57 26.46 -22.15
C THR A 583 -30.81 26.28 -21.26
N PHE A 584 -30.71 26.54 -19.94
CA PHE A 584 -31.83 26.35 -19.00
C PHE A 584 -32.53 27.64 -18.54
N ASP A 585 -32.06 28.83 -18.94
CA ASP A 585 -32.63 30.13 -18.51
C ASP A 585 -33.35 30.92 -19.64
N LYS A 586 -33.94 30.20 -20.60
CA LYS A 586 -34.87 30.80 -21.58
C LYS A 586 -36.10 29.93 -21.80
N LYS A 587 -36.96 29.85 -20.79
CA LYS A 587 -38.41 29.58 -20.97
C LYS A 587 -39.15 29.70 -19.62
N GLN A 588 -39.42 30.93 -19.19
CA GLN A 588 -40.62 31.29 -18.45
C GLN A 588 -40.63 32.81 -18.26
N GLU A 589 -41.59 33.47 -18.90
CA GLU A 589 -42.28 34.71 -18.49
C GLU A 589 -42.80 35.45 -19.73
N GLU A 590 -43.96 35.01 -20.21
CA GLU A 590 -44.89 35.90 -20.91
C GLU A 590 -46.19 35.97 -20.10
N GLY A 591 -46.51 37.16 -19.59
CA GLY A 591 -47.85 37.47 -19.07
C GLY A 591 -47.84 38.52 -17.96
N GLY A 592 -48.09 39.79 -18.32
CA GLY A 592 -48.63 40.77 -17.35
C GLY A 592 -48.10 42.21 -17.40
N LYS A 593 -48.62 43.01 -18.34
CA LYS A 593 -48.86 44.47 -18.24
C LYS A 593 -49.49 44.82 -16.86
N MET A 594 -49.39 45.98 -16.20
CA MET A 594 -49.06 47.38 -16.49
C MET A 594 -49.09 48.13 -15.12
N SER A 595 -48.18 49.05 -14.78
CA SER A 595 -48.40 50.53 -14.75
C SER A 595 -47.31 51.13 -13.82
N SER A 596 -46.38 51.95 -14.33
CA SER A 596 -46.39 53.41 -14.52
C SER A 596 -45.75 54.19 -13.34
N VAL A 597 -44.61 54.86 -13.59
CA VAL A 597 -44.41 56.34 -13.54
C VAL A 597 -43.69 56.77 -12.25
N HIS A 598 -42.60 57.57 -12.16
CA HIS A 598 -41.84 58.53 -12.99
C HIS A 598 -40.35 58.52 -12.51
N LYS A 599 -39.30 58.51 -13.35
CA LYS A 599 -38.64 59.61 -14.13
C LYS A 599 -37.71 60.56 -13.32
N LYS A 600 -36.39 60.33 -13.35
CA LYS A 600 -35.32 61.21 -13.93
C LYS A 600 -33.90 60.90 -13.40
N GLU A 601 -32.97 60.85 -14.36
CA GLU A 601 -31.49 60.68 -14.32
C GLU A 601 -30.72 61.93 -13.77
N PRO A 602 -29.38 62.08 -13.97
CA PRO A 602 -28.21 61.26 -13.58
C PRO A 602 -27.09 62.10 -12.91
N LYS A 603 -25.97 61.48 -12.46
CA LYS A 603 -24.55 61.84 -12.77
C LYS A 603 -23.49 61.21 -11.85
N ASP A 604 -22.61 60.42 -12.46
CA ASP A 604 -21.13 60.34 -12.42
C ASP A 604 -20.26 60.63 -11.16
N ARG A 605 -19.41 59.61 -10.83
CA ARG A 605 -17.99 59.59 -10.33
C ARG A 605 -17.64 59.86 -8.83
N PRO A 606 -16.44 59.45 -8.34
CA PRO A 606 -15.80 58.11 -8.39
C PRO A 606 -15.06 57.67 -7.08
N ARG A 607 -14.78 56.35 -6.98
CA ARG A 607 -13.71 55.57 -6.29
C ARG A 607 -12.94 56.12 -5.06
N HIS A 608 -12.90 55.32 -3.98
CA HIS A 608 -11.70 55.12 -3.13
C HIS A 608 -11.65 53.70 -2.49
N LYS A 609 -10.43 53.15 -2.35
CA LYS A 609 -10.06 51.82 -1.78
C LYS A 609 -10.27 51.75 -0.25
N PRO A 610 -10.51 50.57 0.35
CA PRO A 610 -10.66 50.44 1.81
C PRO A 610 -9.40 49.99 2.55
N THR A 611 -9.29 50.45 3.80
CA THR A 611 -8.27 50.13 4.81
C THR A 611 -8.89 49.26 5.92
N ILE A 612 -8.07 48.36 6.47
CA ILE A 612 -8.34 47.36 7.51
C ILE A 612 -8.58 48.00 8.89
N ILE A 613 -9.56 47.52 9.67
CA ILE A 613 -9.58 47.58 11.15
C ILE A 613 -10.11 46.25 11.75
N LYS A 614 -9.39 45.76 12.77
CA LYS A 614 -9.69 44.59 13.63
C LYS A 614 -10.76 44.91 14.68
N MET A 615 -11.55 43.91 15.09
CA MET A 615 -12.19 43.89 16.41
C MET A 615 -12.08 42.50 17.08
N LYS A 616 -11.82 42.51 18.40
CA LYS A 616 -11.88 41.36 19.32
C LYS A 616 -13.31 41.23 19.91
N PRO A 617 -13.69 40.04 20.42
CA PRO A 617 -15.06 39.76 20.86
C PRO A 617 -15.28 39.94 22.37
N ALA A 618 -16.56 40.06 22.76
CA ALA A 618 -17.07 40.05 24.13
C ALA A 618 -17.87 38.75 24.40
N VAL A 619 -17.83 38.31 25.67
CA VAL A 619 -18.44 37.10 26.25
C VAL A 619 -19.86 37.42 26.78
N PRO A 620 -20.73 36.42 27.02
CA PRO A 620 -21.10 36.13 28.42
C PRO A 620 -21.24 34.63 28.78
N LEU A 621 -21.07 34.35 30.08
CA LEU A 621 -21.15 33.07 30.81
C LEU A 621 -22.57 32.65 31.23
N LYS A 622 -22.78 31.32 31.42
CA LYS A 622 -23.34 30.63 32.63
C LYS A 622 -23.21 29.10 32.45
N GLN A 623 -22.34 28.41 33.22
CA GLN A 623 -22.60 27.57 34.42
C GLN A 623 -23.59 26.41 34.20
N ALA A 624 -23.42 25.17 34.65
CA ALA A 624 -22.35 24.33 35.20
C ALA A 624 -23.02 22.95 35.49
N VAL A 625 -22.32 21.81 35.34
CA VAL A 625 -22.20 20.67 36.29
C VAL A 625 -21.31 19.59 35.64
N GLN A 626 -20.38 19.12 36.48
CA GLN A 626 -19.24 18.24 36.29
C GLN A 626 -19.60 16.77 36.03
N GLU A 627 -18.71 16.02 35.36
CA GLU A 627 -17.95 14.94 36.00
C GLU A 627 -16.67 14.59 35.20
N GLU A 628 -15.62 14.27 35.96
CA GLU A 628 -14.19 14.31 35.64
C GLU A 628 -13.63 12.96 35.15
N ILE A 629 -12.55 12.97 34.34
CA ILE A 629 -11.39 12.07 34.55
C ILE A 629 -10.08 12.84 34.25
N LEU A 630 -9.14 12.71 35.19
CA LEU A 630 -7.88 13.43 35.41
C LEU A 630 -6.83 13.33 34.28
N ASP A 631 -6.11 14.45 34.10
CA ASP A 631 -4.80 14.58 33.46
C ASP A 631 -3.78 15.00 34.54
N LEU A 632 -2.64 14.31 34.63
CA LEU A 632 -1.64 14.49 35.69
C LEU A 632 -0.27 14.72 35.06
N ASP A 633 0.05 15.99 34.81
CA ASP A 633 1.37 16.44 34.41
C ASP A 633 1.93 17.45 35.45
N SER A 634 3.21 17.21 35.78
CA SER A 634 4.16 18.10 36.44
C SER A 634 4.15 18.20 37.98
N TYR A 635 5.24 17.75 38.60
CA TYR A 635 5.98 18.54 39.58
C TYR A 635 7.42 18.04 39.74
N GLY A 636 8.39 18.98 39.83
CA GLY A 636 9.74 18.70 40.31
C GLY A 636 10.89 19.42 39.61
N GLN A 637 10.92 20.75 39.65
CA GLN A 637 12.18 21.51 39.54
C GLN A 637 12.68 21.87 40.94
N GLY A 638 14.00 21.77 41.12
CA GLY A 638 14.74 22.62 42.03
C GLY A 638 15.38 21.92 43.23
N LEU A 639 16.67 21.60 43.10
CA LEU A 639 17.67 21.66 44.17
C LEU A 639 19.04 21.50 43.51
N PHE A 640 19.86 22.55 43.51
CA PHE A 640 21.31 22.52 43.80
C PHE A 640 21.87 23.93 43.68
N LEU A 641 22.33 24.48 44.81
CA LEU A 641 23.31 25.55 44.83
C LEU A 641 24.34 25.29 45.94
N SER A 642 25.61 25.54 45.58
CA SER A 642 26.77 25.91 46.40
C SER A 642 27.81 24.84 46.82
N ARG A 643 29.06 25.15 46.41
CA ARG A 643 30.36 25.10 47.14
C ARG A 643 30.88 23.71 47.58
N SER A 644 32.18 23.37 47.58
CA SER A 644 33.46 24.02 47.23
C SER A 644 34.63 23.06 47.57
N LEU A 645 35.72 23.15 46.79
CA LEU A 645 37.15 23.03 47.15
C LEU A 645 37.90 21.69 47.41
N GLN A 646 39.11 21.67 46.83
CA GLN A 646 40.43 21.14 47.28
C GLN A 646 40.76 19.65 47.08
N ASP A 647 41.68 19.30 46.17
CA ASP A 647 43.18 19.30 46.21
C ASP A 647 43.61 17.82 46.32
N SER A 648 44.71 17.28 45.80
CA SER A 648 45.97 17.79 45.26
C SER A 648 46.75 16.61 44.64
N SER A 649 47.72 16.93 43.76
CA SER A 649 49.02 16.24 43.57
C SER A 649 49.04 14.81 42.98
N LEU A 650 50.07 14.32 42.30
CA LEU A 650 51.23 14.83 41.54
C LEU A 650 51.84 13.55 40.95
N HIS A 651 52.15 13.47 39.66
CA HIS A 651 53.43 12.93 39.19
C HIS A 651 53.58 13.17 37.70
N LYS A 652 54.66 13.87 37.40
CA LYS A 652 55.13 14.26 36.09
C LYS A 652 56.57 13.75 36.06
N GLU A 653 56.94 12.97 35.05
CA GLU A 653 58.32 13.01 34.59
C GLU A 653 58.42 12.63 33.11
N ASN A 654 59.20 13.47 32.42
CA ASN A 654 59.42 13.51 30.99
C ASN A 654 60.44 12.45 30.56
N ARG A 655 60.32 11.99 29.30
CA ARG A 655 61.51 11.77 28.48
C ARG A 655 61.20 12.01 27.00
N ALA A 656 61.82 13.04 26.45
CA ALA A 656 61.96 13.28 25.03
C ALA A 656 63.35 12.81 24.59
N LEU A 657 63.47 12.25 23.38
CA LEU A 657 64.68 12.33 22.56
C LEU A 657 64.39 12.03 21.09
N HIS A 658 65.20 12.67 20.24
CA HIS A 658 65.02 13.08 18.85
C HIS A 658 65.35 11.99 17.79
N PRO A 659 65.14 12.27 16.49
CA PRO A 659 65.00 11.31 15.39
C PRO A 659 66.33 10.94 14.70
N LYS A 660 66.29 9.85 13.92
CA LYS A 660 67.30 9.54 12.90
C LYS A 660 66.64 9.13 11.58
N VAL A 661 67.31 9.54 10.53
CA VAL A 661 66.91 9.63 9.12
C VAL A 661 67.70 8.59 8.30
N LEU A 662 67.19 8.28 7.08
CA LEU A 662 67.77 7.60 5.91
C LEU A 662 67.76 6.05 5.86
N HIS A 663 67.02 5.49 4.90
CA HIS A 663 67.59 5.06 3.60
C HIS A 663 66.52 4.50 2.64
N GLU A 664 66.52 4.98 1.38
CA GLU A 664 66.06 4.21 0.21
C GLU A 664 67.02 3.03 -0.06
N PRO A 665 66.51 1.93 -0.62
CA PRO A 665 67.05 1.51 -1.92
C PRO A 665 66.03 0.85 -2.90
N GLN A 666 66.20 1.25 -4.16
CA GLN A 666 66.26 0.49 -5.43
C GLN A 666 65.30 -0.67 -5.78
N GLU A 667 64.80 -0.53 -7.01
CA GLU A 667 64.10 -1.48 -7.88
C GLU A 667 64.81 -2.84 -8.01
N ALA A 668 64.02 -3.91 -8.05
CA ALA A 668 64.44 -5.25 -8.44
C ALA A 668 63.46 -5.81 -9.51
N ASP A 669 64.07 -6.33 -10.58
CA ASP A 669 63.51 -6.93 -11.78
C ASP A 669 62.35 -7.92 -11.55
N PHE A 670 61.33 -7.85 -12.41
CA PHE A 670 60.20 -8.77 -12.43
C PHE A 670 60.43 -9.87 -13.48
N ASP A 671 60.73 -11.10 -13.02
CA ASP A 671 60.97 -12.26 -13.89
C ASP A 671 59.64 -12.85 -14.42
N GLU A 672 59.29 -12.43 -15.63
CA GLU A 672 58.07 -12.81 -16.36
C GLU A 672 58.00 -14.33 -16.67
N ALA A 673 59.14 -15.03 -16.74
CA ALA A 673 59.19 -16.46 -17.04
C ALA A 673 58.72 -17.32 -15.85
N ALA A 674 58.97 -16.88 -14.62
CA ALA A 674 58.52 -17.56 -13.41
C ALA A 674 56.99 -17.49 -13.24
N VAL A 675 56.35 -16.41 -13.70
CA VAL A 675 54.89 -16.22 -13.66
C VAL A 675 54.19 -17.09 -14.70
N ARG A 676 54.76 -17.20 -15.90
CA ARG A 676 54.21 -18.01 -17.01
C ARG A 676 54.17 -19.51 -16.69
N SER A 677 55.16 -20.03 -15.97
CA SER A 677 55.19 -21.43 -15.53
C SER A 677 54.12 -21.76 -14.46
N ARG A 678 53.69 -20.78 -13.66
CA ARG A 678 52.66 -20.95 -12.63
C ARG A 678 51.24 -20.90 -13.19
N LEU A 679 51.03 -20.17 -14.30
CA LEU A 679 49.73 -20.06 -14.97
C LEU A 679 49.39 -21.30 -15.82
N LEU A 680 50.39 -21.91 -16.46
CA LEU A 680 50.22 -23.17 -17.22
C LEU A 680 49.90 -24.38 -16.32
N LYS A 681 50.27 -24.34 -15.04
CA LYS A 681 49.94 -25.39 -14.06
C LYS A 681 48.49 -25.35 -13.53
N ARG A 682 47.70 -24.36 -13.94
CA ARG A 682 46.32 -24.14 -13.45
C ARG A 682 45.21 -24.31 -14.49
N GLY A 683 45.52 -24.82 -15.69
CA GLY A 683 44.51 -25.35 -16.61
C GLY A 683 43.41 -24.37 -17.03
N VAL A 684 43.78 -23.13 -17.38
CA VAL A 684 42.86 -22.15 -17.97
C VAL A 684 43.14 -22.07 -19.46
N ASP A 685 42.19 -22.56 -20.25
CA ASP A 685 42.25 -22.61 -21.71
C ASP A 685 42.03 -21.20 -22.31
N THR A 686 42.83 -20.90 -23.33
CA THR A 686 43.01 -19.57 -23.91
C THR A 686 42.16 -19.41 -25.16
N GLN A 687 41.08 -18.63 -25.09
CA GLN A 687 40.51 -17.94 -26.26
C GLN A 687 40.00 -16.57 -25.82
N TYR A 688 40.33 -15.55 -26.61
CA TYR A 688 40.21 -14.09 -26.37
C TYR A 688 41.40 -13.41 -25.69
N LEU A 689 42.53 -13.35 -26.40
CA LEU A 689 43.44 -12.19 -26.34
C LEU A 689 44.35 -12.13 -27.59
N MET A 690 43.80 -11.61 -28.68
CA MET A 690 44.49 -11.01 -29.82
C MET A 690 43.45 -10.15 -30.56
N GLY A 691 43.62 -8.86 -30.85
CA GLY A 691 44.72 -7.95 -30.58
C GLY A 691 44.20 -6.52 -30.73
N VAL A 692 44.79 -5.62 -29.96
CA VAL A 692 44.78 -4.18 -30.19
C VAL A 692 46.17 -3.82 -30.72
N VAL A 693 46.21 -2.77 -31.54
CA VAL A 693 47.34 -2.03 -32.13
C VAL A 693 47.58 -2.34 -33.61
N ILE A 694 47.04 -1.47 -34.50
CA ILE A 694 47.79 -0.72 -35.54
C ILE A 694 47.08 0.64 -35.79
N GLU A 695 47.91 1.66 -36.03
CA GLU A 695 47.70 3.09 -36.22
C GLU A 695 46.84 3.58 -37.41
N ASN A 696 46.41 4.84 -37.29
CA ASN A 696 46.22 5.91 -38.30
C ASN A 696 45.39 5.66 -39.58
N GLY A 697 44.32 6.45 -39.75
CA GLY A 697 43.72 6.75 -41.06
C GLY A 697 42.24 7.15 -41.03
N ASP A 698 41.94 8.39 -41.40
CA ASP A 698 40.61 8.91 -41.75
C ASP A 698 39.88 8.02 -42.78
N VAL A 699 38.71 7.44 -42.46
CA VAL A 699 37.66 7.13 -43.47
C VAL A 699 36.23 7.03 -42.87
N ASN A 700 35.42 8.04 -43.18
CA ASN A 700 34.00 8.04 -43.60
C ASN A 700 33.08 6.81 -43.30
N TRP A 701 32.08 6.96 -42.42
CA TRP A 701 31.07 5.93 -42.08
C TRP A 701 29.67 6.24 -42.62
N LYS A 702 29.50 6.17 -43.95
CA LYS A 702 28.19 5.93 -44.59
C LYS A 702 28.23 4.56 -45.24
N GLY A 703 27.90 3.50 -44.48
CA GLY A 703 27.90 2.16 -45.05
C GLY A 703 27.71 0.95 -44.13
N ARG A 704 27.24 1.10 -42.89
CA ARG A 704 27.07 -0.06 -41.97
C ARG A 704 25.65 -0.34 -41.50
N TRP A 705 24.64 0.28 -42.11
CA TRP A 705 23.22 0.03 -41.81
C TRP A 705 22.57 -1.10 -42.63
N VAL A 706 23.32 -1.80 -43.50
CA VAL A 706 22.73 -2.80 -44.44
C VAL A 706 23.16 -4.25 -44.14
N LYS A 707 23.70 -4.55 -42.94
CA LYS A 707 24.02 -5.93 -42.52
C LYS A 707 23.48 -6.32 -41.15
N MET A 708 22.35 -5.74 -40.72
CA MET A 708 21.68 -6.11 -39.47
C MET A 708 20.20 -6.49 -39.66
N LEU A 709 19.84 -6.96 -40.86
CA LEU A 709 18.51 -7.50 -41.18
C LEU A 709 18.60 -8.85 -41.91
N GLU A 710 19.51 -9.72 -41.48
CA GLU A 710 19.48 -11.15 -41.82
C GLU A 710 19.58 -11.98 -40.54
N GLY A 711 18.47 -11.98 -39.78
CA GLY A 711 18.17 -12.94 -38.72
C GLY A 711 16.75 -13.45 -38.97
N GLY A 712 16.62 -14.74 -39.25
CA GLY A 712 15.47 -15.35 -39.93
C GLY A 712 14.10 -15.17 -39.29
N PHE A 713 13.13 -14.77 -40.12
CA PHE A 713 11.71 -14.99 -39.89
C PHE A 713 11.20 -15.99 -40.92
N SER A 714 10.56 -17.06 -40.45
CA SER A 714 9.93 -18.06 -41.31
C SER A 714 8.75 -17.45 -42.06
N ARG A 715 8.53 -17.82 -43.33
CA ARG A 715 7.43 -17.29 -44.17
C ARG A 715 6.02 -17.47 -43.58
N LEU A 716 5.86 -18.31 -42.56
CA LEU A 716 4.62 -18.51 -41.80
C LEU A 716 4.25 -17.30 -40.91
N ASP A 717 5.21 -16.60 -40.31
CA ASP A 717 4.94 -15.51 -39.36
C ASP A 717 4.48 -14.23 -40.06
N ILE A 718 5.00 -13.95 -41.26
CA ILE A 718 4.59 -12.78 -42.05
C ILE A 718 3.16 -12.97 -42.57
N SER A 719 2.79 -14.19 -42.98
CA SER A 719 1.43 -14.48 -43.43
C SER A 719 0.41 -14.37 -42.28
N LEU A 720 0.78 -14.79 -41.07
CA LEU A 720 -0.08 -14.69 -39.90
C LEU A 720 -0.27 -13.23 -39.47
N CYS A 721 0.80 -12.43 -39.44
CA CYS A 721 0.70 -11.00 -39.14
C CYS A 721 -0.19 -10.27 -40.15
N VAL A 722 -0.03 -10.51 -41.45
CA VAL A 722 -0.88 -9.88 -42.47
C VAL A 722 -2.34 -10.28 -42.31
N LEU A 723 -2.62 -11.54 -41.96
CA LEU A 723 -3.99 -12.03 -41.74
C LEU A 723 -4.62 -11.43 -40.47
N LEU A 724 -3.85 -11.29 -39.40
CA LEU A 724 -4.30 -10.65 -38.15
C LEU A 724 -4.53 -9.14 -38.33
N TYR A 725 -3.68 -8.46 -39.09
CA TYR A 725 -3.89 -7.04 -39.45
C TYR A 725 -5.14 -6.87 -40.31
N PHE A 726 -5.36 -7.77 -41.28
CA PHE A 726 -6.56 -7.73 -42.10
C PHE A 726 -7.84 -7.96 -41.27
N LEU A 727 -7.84 -8.95 -40.37
CA LEU A 727 -8.96 -9.22 -39.47
C LEU A 727 -9.23 -8.05 -38.51
N SER A 728 -8.17 -7.44 -37.96
CA SER A 728 -8.28 -6.24 -37.11
C SER A 728 -8.90 -5.07 -37.88
N SER A 729 -8.46 -4.81 -39.11
CA SER A 729 -9.00 -3.76 -39.97
C SER A 729 -10.48 -4.01 -40.32
N MET A 730 -10.87 -5.26 -40.59
CA MET A 730 -12.26 -5.63 -40.83
C MET A 730 -13.16 -5.45 -39.59
N CYS A 731 -12.66 -5.76 -38.39
CA CYS A 731 -13.37 -5.48 -37.14
C CYS A 731 -13.60 -3.99 -36.92
N LEU A 732 -12.58 -3.15 -37.16
CA LEU A 732 -12.72 -1.70 -37.05
C LEU A 732 -13.70 -1.14 -38.09
N PHE A 733 -13.68 -1.68 -39.32
CA PHE A 733 -14.64 -1.29 -40.35
C PHE A 733 -16.08 -1.70 -40.00
N ALA A 734 -16.28 -2.89 -39.43
CA ALA A 734 -17.59 -3.33 -38.95
C ALA A 734 -18.11 -2.46 -37.79
N MET A 735 -17.25 -2.10 -36.82
CA MET A 735 -17.59 -1.16 -35.75
C MET A 735 -17.94 0.23 -36.29
N TYR A 736 -17.19 0.72 -37.28
CA TYR A 736 -17.48 1.99 -37.94
C TYR A 736 -18.84 1.96 -38.64
N LEU A 737 -19.14 0.90 -39.40
CA LEU A 737 -20.44 0.74 -40.07
C LEU A 737 -21.59 0.64 -39.05
N TYR A 738 -21.40 -0.10 -37.97
CA TYR A 738 -22.38 -0.20 -36.88
C TYR A 738 -22.65 1.18 -36.25
N MET A 739 -21.61 1.94 -35.92
CA MET A 739 -21.77 3.28 -35.35
C MET A 739 -22.37 4.28 -36.35
N SER A 740 -22.02 4.16 -37.64
CA SER A 740 -22.58 4.99 -38.71
C SER A 740 -24.08 4.70 -38.93
N LEU A 741 -24.47 3.42 -38.93
CA LEU A 741 -25.87 3.00 -39.00
C LEU A 741 -26.65 3.42 -37.74
N ARG A 742 -26.06 3.27 -36.55
CA ARG A 742 -26.65 3.73 -35.28
C ARG A 742 -26.89 5.25 -35.29
N LYS A 743 -25.93 6.05 -35.78
CA LYS A 743 -26.10 7.51 -35.94
C LYS A 743 -27.20 7.85 -36.96
N ARG A 744 -27.35 7.09 -38.05
CA ARG A 744 -28.44 7.27 -39.03
C ARG A 744 -29.82 6.91 -38.47
N CYS A 745 -29.92 5.85 -37.66
CA CYS A 745 -31.16 5.49 -36.95
C CYS A 745 -31.55 6.53 -35.89
N LEU A 746 -30.56 7.09 -35.18
CA LEU A 746 -30.78 8.19 -34.23
C LEU A 746 -31.26 9.47 -34.92
N ARG A 747 -30.70 9.84 -36.08
CA ARG A 747 -31.18 11.00 -36.86
C ARG A 747 -32.59 10.83 -37.43
N LYS A 748 -33.02 9.61 -37.76
CA LYS A 748 -34.39 9.33 -38.22
C LYS A 748 -35.44 9.39 -37.09
N ARG A 749 -35.04 9.30 -35.82
CA ARG A 749 -35.95 9.46 -34.65
C ARG A 749 -36.32 10.91 -34.33
N TYR A 750 -35.62 11.91 -34.89
CA TYR A 750 -35.91 13.34 -34.67
C TYR A 750 -36.81 13.98 -35.74
N LEU A 751 -37.32 13.22 -36.72
CA LEU A 751 -38.13 13.75 -37.83
C LEU A 751 -39.59 13.27 -37.86
N PHE A 752 -40.08 12.62 -36.79
CA PHE A 752 -41.51 12.36 -36.60
C PHE A 752 -41.96 12.89 -35.23
N PRO A 753 -42.66 14.03 -35.17
CA PRO A 753 -43.48 14.37 -34.02
C PRO A 753 -44.70 13.44 -34.05
N GLN A 754 -44.90 12.64 -33.01
CA GLN A 754 -46.14 11.90 -32.83
C GLN A 754 -47.27 12.90 -32.49
N ALA A 755 -48.31 12.87 -33.32
CA ALA A 755 -49.65 13.29 -32.97
C ALA A 755 -50.37 12.17 -32.21
#